data_AF-A0A9E1NE90-F1
#
_entry.id   AF-A0A9E1NE90-F1
#
_cell.length_a   1.000
_cell.length_b   1.000
_cell.length_c   1.000
_cell.angle_alpha   90.00
_cell.angle_beta   90.00
_cell.angle_gamma   90.00
#
_symmetry.space_group_name_H-M   'P 1'
#
loop_
_entity.id
_entity.type
_entity.pdbx_description
1 polymer ?
#
loop_
_entity_poly.entity_id
_entity_poly.type
_entity_poly.pdbx_seq_one_letter_code
_entity_poly.pdbx_strand_id
1 'polypeptide(L)'
;MNSDNSSENLNAHAYYPIIFILPIYVLFGFFPFLVNIPMYKVPHPDFFPSFNNYWSLANTGIESFLLTILAFLYILLNLYLTRKRDLSLIKVNNVLQNYILFSFILIFLTIWISSNLKASNFYWQFQEYQLYNFNSWLFFFFYTCLFYIAIVRDDSKRRLYSYIVLIFFCSILPVGFLQQYDLEFFAIPALGILNKVDISSVYFQYDLLIPLLIALWDMIGFEIYNFYVFLNLVLFIYLIGLYKLLDLLIRSKYILILASFTIVFLRFYLIDMKFGSVFVQYSPLRADLWLLLALVAAICGIKSKRLFATLIIVLIFSFNMGILYSIAYFVTLFVISLFEAKMNILSAFVSWIKQNLIKLVIFITVFSLIYIYVYSFGENIGTKQFLKYSIQSNKIQKFSIIWLALLFMGLLSSNIALKISGIRKEKLNTYVFLIFLTIVNFTFCFYKNTILSFISVSTSFLILFFIYIDLNSKFFKSFSQRFSKFKIIKVMPIILLLFPLAFNKYGVPTIINNQYRFLASNSAFKARKINTDVKQINHLKKILAAKDKVIIYGAGSYIQYFELDIAPIDYFLFTSNAYNAKEYKLFLKLKVEEGFLLIFPKSKVTPWGYPRKEYFEFWSSILDDNKSFSIFSDDKFDIIYLNQFHNF
;
A
#
# COMPACT_ATOMS: atom_id res chain seq x y z
N MET A 1 21.08 -6.30 47.76
CA MET A 1 21.94 -5.99 46.61
C MET A 1 21.68 -7.00 45.51
N ASN A 2 20.93 -6.63 44.47
CA ASN A 2 20.70 -7.41 43.24
C ASN A 2 20.12 -6.45 42.18
N SER A 3 20.77 -5.30 42.02
CA SER A 3 20.57 -4.36 40.93
C SER A 3 21.84 -4.40 40.11
N ASP A 4 21.80 -5.09 38.96
CA ASP A 4 22.65 -4.84 37.76
C ASP A 4 22.66 -6.08 36.83
N ASN A 5 21.50 -6.40 36.23
CA ASN A 5 21.43 -7.40 35.15
C ASN A 5 20.54 -6.95 33.96
N SER A 6 20.06 -5.69 33.99
CA SER A 6 19.21 -5.14 32.93
C SER A 6 20.00 -4.41 31.83
N SER A 7 21.19 -3.88 32.13
CA SER A 7 22.04 -3.18 31.16
C SER A 7 22.80 -4.15 30.24
N GLU A 8 23.22 -5.32 30.76
CA GLU A 8 23.95 -6.33 29.96
C GLU A 8 23.08 -6.96 28.85
N ASN A 9 21.77 -7.07 29.05
CA ASN A 9 20.88 -7.72 28.09
C ASN A 9 20.54 -6.85 26.88
N LEU A 10 20.42 -5.53 27.02
CA LEU A 10 20.10 -4.63 25.90
C LEU A 10 21.24 -4.57 24.86
N ASN A 11 22.48 -4.74 25.31
CA ASN A 11 23.70 -4.61 24.51
C ASN A 11 23.89 -5.77 23.51
N ALA A 12 23.43 -6.98 23.86
CA ALA A 12 23.50 -8.14 22.95
C ALA A 12 22.52 -8.04 21.76
N HIS A 13 21.39 -7.34 21.93
CA HIS A 13 20.32 -7.26 20.94
C HIS A 13 20.60 -6.28 19.79
N ALA A 14 21.45 -5.26 20.00
CA ALA A 14 21.57 -4.13 19.06
C ALA A 14 22.78 -4.21 18.11
N TYR A 15 23.79 -5.01 18.44
CA TYR A 15 25.09 -5.03 17.74
C TYR A 15 24.99 -5.34 16.24
N TYR A 16 24.49 -6.53 15.89
CA TYR A 16 24.35 -6.96 14.49
C TYR A 16 23.35 -6.13 13.68
N PRO A 17 22.17 -5.73 14.22
CA PRO A 17 21.27 -4.82 13.52
C PRO A 17 21.96 -3.55 13.04
N ILE A 18 22.85 -2.97 13.83
CA ILE A 18 23.51 -1.70 13.53
C ILE A 18 24.66 -1.89 12.54
N ILE A 19 25.47 -2.93 12.72
CA ILE A 19 26.59 -3.21 11.81
C ILE A 19 26.12 -3.54 10.41
N PHE A 20 25.01 -4.27 10.25
CA PHE A 20 24.53 -4.61 8.91
C PHE A 20 23.69 -3.54 8.24
N ILE A 21 22.98 -2.71 9.01
CA ILE A 21 22.20 -1.62 8.40
C ILE A 21 23.07 -0.43 8.00
N LEU A 22 24.19 -0.19 8.70
CA LEU A 22 25.05 0.96 8.45
C LEU A 22 25.60 0.98 7.01
N PRO A 23 26.20 -0.10 6.46
CA PRO A 23 26.65 -0.12 5.07
C PRO A 23 25.52 0.12 4.07
N ILE A 24 24.33 -0.43 4.33
CA ILE A 24 23.15 -0.24 3.48
C ILE A 24 22.73 1.25 3.51
N TYR A 25 22.64 1.83 4.71
CA TYR A 25 22.31 3.24 4.89
C TYR A 25 23.34 4.16 4.22
N VAL A 26 24.63 3.88 4.38
CA VAL A 26 25.71 4.67 3.78
C VAL A 26 25.66 4.59 2.25
N LEU A 27 25.47 3.39 1.70
CA LEU A 27 25.38 3.17 0.26
C LEU A 27 24.24 3.99 -0.36
N PHE A 28 23.03 3.92 0.18
CA PHE A 28 21.87 4.65 -0.37
C PHE A 28 21.88 6.14 0.01
N GLY A 29 22.36 6.49 1.20
CA GLY A 29 22.33 7.85 1.71
C GLY A 29 23.45 8.73 1.15
N PHE A 30 24.65 8.19 0.95
CA PHE A 30 25.84 8.98 0.59
C PHE A 30 26.41 8.63 -0.78
N PHE A 31 26.12 7.43 -1.31
CA PHE A 31 26.57 7.01 -2.64
C PHE A 31 25.39 6.68 -3.58
N PRO A 32 24.40 7.59 -3.74
CA PRO A 32 23.21 7.31 -4.53
C PRO A 32 23.53 7.01 -6.00
N PHE A 33 24.66 7.48 -6.54
CA PHE A 33 25.08 7.17 -7.91
C PHE A 33 25.43 5.68 -8.12
N LEU A 34 25.77 4.93 -7.06
CA LEU A 34 26.04 3.49 -7.13
C LEU A 34 24.76 2.66 -7.17
N VAL A 35 23.66 3.20 -6.66
CA VAL A 35 22.38 2.48 -6.52
C VAL A 35 21.30 2.98 -7.48
N ASN A 36 21.41 4.22 -7.93
CA ASN A 36 20.53 4.82 -8.93
C ASN A 36 20.93 4.40 -10.34
N ILE A 37 20.76 3.11 -10.65
CA ILE A 37 21.06 2.57 -11.98
C ILE A 37 19.77 2.66 -12.82
N PRO A 38 19.67 3.58 -13.80
CA PRO A 38 18.52 3.64 -14.69
C PRO A 38 18.51 2.41 -15.59
N MET A 39 17.37 1.72 -15.70
CA MET A 39 17.22 0.64 -16.69
C MET A 39 17.09 1.19 -18.12
N TYR A 40 16.48 2.38 -18.27
CA TYR A 40 16.25 3.05 -19.54
C TYR A 40 16.54 4.56 -19.42
N LYS A 41 16.75 5.22 -20.56
CA LYS A 41 17.05 6.66 -20.62
C LYS A 41 15.86 7.47 -20.09
N VAL A 42 16.13 8.40 -19.17
CA VAL A 42 15.11 9.29 -18.60
C VAL A 42 14.59 10.22 -19.72
N PRO A 43 13.28 10.21 -20.02
CA PRO A 43 12.69 11.14 -20.97
C PRO A 43 12.77 12.60 -20.48
N HIS A 44 12.91 13.54 -21.42
CA HIS A 44 12.84 14.98 -21.12
C HIS A 44 11.45 15.33 -20.54
N PRO A 45 11.29 16.36 -19.68
CA PRO A 45 9.99 16.76 -19.16
C PRO A 45 8.91 17.01 -20.23
N ASP A 46 9.29 17.56 -21.38
CA ASP A 46 8.38 17.82 -22.51
C ASP A 46 8.06 16.58 -23.36
N PHE A 47 8.57 15.42 -22.94
CA PHE A 47 8.33 14.17 -23.64
C PHE A 47 6.86 13.74 -23.52
N PHE A 48 6.28 13.80 -22.32
CA PHE A 48 4.87 13.48 -22.12
C PHE A 48 3.99 14.72 -22.39
N PRO A 49 2.66 14.58 -22.57
CA PRO A 49 1.78 15.72 -22.52
C PRO A 49 1.86 16.44 -21.18
N SER A 50 1.66 17.75 -21.18
CA SER A 50 1.82 18.62 -20.02
C SER A 50 1.05 18.16 -18.78
N PHE A 51 -0.16 17.62 -18.97
CA PHE A 51 -0.97 17.05 -17.89
C PHE A 51 -0.41 15.75 -17.26
N ASN A 52 0.62 15.17 -17.87
CA ASN A 52 1.30 13.94 -17.48
C ASN A 52 2.83 14.10 -17.28
N ASN A 53 3.37 15.31 -17.36
CA ASN A 53 4.81 15.57 -17.14
C ASN A 53 5.31 15.17 -15.74
N TYR A 54 4.42 14.93 -14.78
CA TYR A 54 4.80 14.40 -13.48
C TYR A 54 5.45 13.01 -13.56
N TRP A 55 5.20 12.22 -14.62
CA TRP A 55 5.86 10.94 -14.83
C TRP A 55 7.34 11.09 -15.18
N SER A 56 7.71 12.07 -16.01
CA SER A 56 9.12 12.37 -16.30
C SER A 56 9.91 12.84 -15.08
N LEU A 57 9.23 13.46 -14.11
CA LEU A 57 9.83 13.95 -12.86
C LEU A 57 10.04 12.84 -11.80
N ALA A 58 9.44 11.66 -12.00
CA ALA A 58 9.42 10.56 -11.02
C ALA A 58 10.41 9.41 -11.34
N ASN A 59 11.34 9.59 -12.27
CA ASN A 59 12.17 8.51 -12.81
C ASN A 59 13.47 8.29 -12.03
N THR A 60 13.61 7.20 -11.25
CA THR A 60 14.91 6.74 -10.72
C THR A 60 15.02 5.22 -10.49
N GLY A 61 15.67 4.55 -11.44
CA GLY A 61 16.47 3.32 -11.28
C GLY A 61 15.87 2.10 -10.55
N ILE A 62 16.73 1.12 -10.27
CA ILE A 62 16.37 -0.14 -9.59
C ILE A 62 16.49 -0.08 -8.06
N GLU A 63 16.62 1.13 -7.49
CA GLU A 63 16.94 1.35 -6.07
C GLU A 63 15.98 0.62 -5.13
N SER A 64 14.67 0.69 -5.40
CA SER A 64 13.65 0.07 -4.56
C SER A 64 13.75 -1.46 -4.51
N PHE A 65 14.06 -2.08 -5.65
CA PHE A 65 14.32 -3.52 -5.74
C PHE A 65 15.62 -3.89 -5.04
N LEU A 66 16.68 -3.13 -5.26
CA LEU A 66 17.98 -3.34 -4.60
C LEU A 66 17.84 -3.26 -3.07
N LEU A 67 17.15 -2.23 -2.56
CA LEU A 67 16.90 -2.07 -1.13
C LEU A 67 16.04 -3.21 -0.56
N THR A 68 15.07 -3.70 -1.33
CA THR A 68 14.28 -4.87 -0.94
C THR A 68 15.19 -6.09 -0.77
N ILE A 69 16.02 -6.42 -1.76
CA ILE A 69 16.96 -7.56 -1.68
C ILE A 69 17.92 -7.40 -0.50
N LEU A 70 18.49 -6.21 -0.32
CA LEU A 70 19.40 -5.93 0.80
C LEU A 70 18.69 -6.02 2.16
N ALA A 71 17.42 -5.63 2.26
CA ALA A 71 16.63 -5.78 3.49
C ALA A 71 16.35 -7.27 3.82
N PHE A 72 16.09 -8.10 2.81
CA PHE A 72 15.99 -9.56 2.98
C PHE A 72 17.29 -10.15 3.52
N LEU A 73 18.42 -9.82 2.86
CA LEU A 73 19.75 -10.29 3.27
C LEU A 73 20.12 -9.78 4.67
N TYR A 74 19.81 -8.53 4.98
CA TYR A 74 20.01 -7.91 6.29
C TYR A 74 19.35 -8.72 7.40
N ILE A 75 18.06 -9.04 7.28
CA ILE A 75 17.35 -9.82 8.28
C ILE A 75 17.88 -11.26 8.36
N LEU A 76 18.18 -11.89 7.22
CA LEU A 76 18.75 -13.24 7.17
C LEU A 76 20.08 -13.33 7.93
N LEU A 77 21.01 -12.43 7.61
CA LEU A 77 22.33 -12.35 8.26
C LEU A 77 22.19 -12.08 9.75
N ASN A 78 21.28 -11.18 10.11
CA ASN A 78 21.05 -10.82 11.50
C ASN A 78 20.49 -12.01 12.31
N LEU A 79 19.49 -12.73 11.79
CA LEU A 79 18.96 -13.94 12.42
C LEU A 79 20.03 -15.04 12.55
N TYR A 80 20.80 -15.28 11.49
CA TYR A 80 21.84 -16.30 11.45
C TYR A 80 22.95 -16.01 12.46
N LEU A 81 23.55 -14.82 12.40
CA LEU A 81 24.69 -14.47 13.25
C LEU A 81 24.30 -14.28 14.70
N THR A 82 23.14 -13.69 14.99
CA THR A 82 22.65 -13.58 16.36
C THR A 82 22.48 -14.95 17.01
N ARG A 83 22.02 -15.95 16.26
CA ARG A 83 21.78 -17.29 16.80
C ARG A 83 23.04 -18.16 16.86
N LYS A 84 23.94 -18.03 15.89
CA LYS A 84 25.23 -18.75 15.87
C LYS A 84 26.19 -18.22 16.96
N ARG A 85 25.95 -17.00 17.44
CA ARG A 85 26.80 -16.33 18.44
C ARG A 85 26.94 -17.17 19.70
N ASP A 86 28.19 -17.45 20.05
CA ASP A 86 28.56 -17.98 21.35
C ASP A 86 28.59 -16.81 22.35
N LEU A 87 27.79 -16.87 23.41
CA LEU A 87 27.67 -15.80 24.42
C LEU A 87 29.00 -15.50 25.15
N SER A 88 29.96 -16.42 25.06
CA SER A 88 31.31 -16.35 25.66
C SER A 88 32.23 -15.30 25.02
N LEU A 89 32.14 -15.07 23.70
CA LEU A 89 33.04 -14.15 22.97
C LEU A 89 32.76 -12.66 23.24
N ILE A 90 31.58 -12.32 23.76
CA ILE A 90 31.19 -10.93 24.11
C ILE A 90 31.67 -10.56 25.50
N LYS A 91 31.73 -11.53 26.43
CA LYS A 91 32.18 -11.28 27.80
C LYS A 91 33.58 -10.67 27.86
N VAL A 92 34.38 -10.85 26.81
CA VAL A 92 35.75 -10.36 26.70
C VAL A 92 35.85 -9.00 25.98
N ASN A 93 34.80 -8.53 25.30
CA ASN A 93 34.87 -7.31 24.46
C ASN A 93 33.89 -6.19 24.89
N ASN A 94 34.41 -5.42 25.86
CA ASN A 94 34.44 -3.96 25.99
C ASN A 94 33.13 -3.14 25.92
N VAL A 95 32.74 -2.68 27.11
CA VAL A 95 31.96 -1.46 27.41
C VAL A 95 32.17 -0.31 26.39
N LEU A 96 33.40 -0.10 25.91
CA LEU A 96 33.74 0.91 24.88
C LEU A 96 32.98 0.70 23.55
N GLN A 97 32.86 -0.53 23.05
CA GLN A 97 32.13 -0.83 21.82
C GLN A 97 30.63 -0.53 21.98
N ASN A 98 30.07 -0.77 23.17
CA ASN A 98 28.67 -0.45 23.47
C ASN A 98 28.43 1.06 23.50
N TYR A 99 29.36 1.84 24.08
CA TYR A 99 29.30 3.30 24.05
C TYR A 99 29.40 3.85 22.63
N ILE A 100 30.26 3.29 21.78
CA ILE A 100 30.37 3.69 20.36
C ILE A 100 29.06 3.41 19.63
N LEU A 101 28.48 2.23 19.82
CA LEU A 101 27.24 1.81 19.18
C LEU A 101 26.04 2.66 19.63
N PHE A 102 25.93 2.93 20.93
CA PHE A 102 24.90 3.81 21.49
C PHE A 102 25.07 5.26 21.01
N SER A 103 26.30 5.78 21.01
CA SER A 103 26.61 7.11 20.49
C SER A 103 26.25 7.23 19.02
N PHE A 104 26.52 6.20 18.23
CA PHE A 104 26.12 6.15 16.83
C PHE A 104 24.59 6.24 16.66
N ILE A 105 23.81 5.43 17.40
CA ILE A 105 22.34 5.49 17.36
C ILE A 105 21.87 6.90 17.74
N LEU A 106 22.42 7.47 18.82
CA LEU A 106 22.03 8.78 19.31
C LEU A 106 22.32 9.86 18.26
N ILE A 107 23.53 9.86 17.67
CA ILE A 107 23.92 10.79 16.61
C ILE A 107 23.04 10.62 15.38
N PHE A 108 22.83 9.38 14.93
CA PHE A 108 21.96 9.07 13.80
C PHE A 108 20.53 9.57 14.02
N LEU A 109 19.93 9.29 15.17
CA LEU A 109 18.59 9.78 15.52
C LEU A 109 18.55 11.30 15.61
N THR A 110 19.56 11.94 16.20
CA THR A 110 19.63 13.39 16.33
C THR A 110 19.71 14.06 14.97
N ILE A 111 20.58 13.58 14.08
CA ILE A 111 20.70 14.07 12.71
C ILE A 111 19.39 13.82 11.96
N TRP A 112 18.82 12.62 12.06
CA TRP A 112 17.57 12.27 11.38
C TRP A 112 16.41 13.18 11.81
N ILE A 113 16.24 13.39 13.12
CA ILE A 113 15.18 14.27 13.69
C ILE A 113 15.42 15.72 13.27
N SER A 114 16.64 16.23 13.44
CA SER A 114 17.00 17.61 13.09
C SER A 114 16.78 17.90 11.61
N SER A 115 17.16 16.97 10.73
CA SER A 115 16.94 17.08 9.29
C SER A 115 15.47 17.06 8.92
N ASN A 116 14.65 16.22 9.55
CA ASN A 116 13.21 16.17 9.29
C ASN A 116 12.47 17.42 9.83
N LEU A 117 12.89 17.97 10.97
CA LEU A 117 12.31 19.21 11.53
C LEU A 117 12.62 20.44 10.68
N LYS A 118 13.80 20.49 10.04
CA LYS A 118 14.21 21.60 9.17
C LYS A 118 13.67 21.51 7.74
N ALA A 119 13.16 20.34 7.34
CA ALA A 119 12.70 20.13 5.98
C ALA A 119 11.31 20.77 5.75
N SER A 120 11.30 22.04 5.34
CA SER A 120 10.08 22.83 5.06
C SER A 120 9.18 22.24 3.96
N ASN A 121 9.74 21.39 3.08
CA ASN A 121 9.03 20.80 1.93
C ASN A 121 8.60 19.35 2.14
N PHE A 122 8.81 18.76 3.32
CA PHE A 122 8.20 17.46 3.61
C PHE A 122 6.74 17.67 3.98
N TYR A 123 5.87 16.78 3.49
CA TYR A 123 4.44 16.66 3.85
C TYR A 123 4.19 16.36 5.36
N TRP A 124 5.12 16.70 6.24
CA TRP A 124 5.03 16.72 7.70
C TRP A 124 4.39 18.03 8.21
N GLN A 125 3.42 18.59 7.49
CA GLN A 125 2.70 19.78 7.98
C GLN A 125 1.67 19.37 9.06
N PHE A 126 2.17 18.83 10.19
CA PHE A 126 1.51 18.87 11.50
C PHE A 126 1.66 20.28 12.10
N GLN A 127 1.53 21.32 11.28
CA GLN A 127 1.71 22.72 11.68
C GLN A 127 0.36 23.41 11.86
N GLU A 128 -0.71 22.87 11.25
CA GLU A 128 -2.06 23.41 11.36
C GLU A 128 -2.94 22.51 12.23
N TYR A 129 -3.18 22.96 13.45
CA TYR A 129 -4.09 22.31 14.39
C TYR A 129 -5.38 23.10 14.54
N GLN A 130 -6.51 22.39 14.53
CA GLN A 130 -7.83 22.96 14.78
C GLN A 130 -8.32 22.60 16.18
N LEU A 131 -7.68 23.15 17.22
CA LEU A 131 -8.04 22.88 18.63
C LEU A 131 -9.48 23.29 18.98
N TYR A 132 -10.07 24.22 18.23
CA TYR A 132 -11.45 24.67 18.42
C TYR A 132 -12.49 23.79 17.67
N ASN A 133 -12.05 22.77 16.93
CA ASN A 133 -12.98 21.92 16.19
C ASN A 133 -13.73 20.97 17.14
N PHE A 134 -15.04 21.21 17.30
CA PHE A 134 -15.90 20.42 18.18
C PHE A 134 -15.93 18.92 17.81
N ASN A 135 -15.93 18.60 16.50
CA ASN A 135 -15.97 17.21 16.05
C ASN A 135 -14.68 16.45 16.40
N SER A 136 -13.52 17.13 16.40
CA SER A 136 -12.26 16.55 16.86
C SER A 136 -12.27 16.22 18.35
N TRP A 137 -12.83 17.09 19.18
CA TRP A 137 -13.01 16.81 20.61
C TRP A 137 -13.94 15.64 20.84
N LEU A 138 -15.09 15.61 20.14
CA LEU A 138 -16.05 14.52 20.23
C LEU A 138 -15.41 13.19 19.84
N PHE A 139 -14.64 13.15 18.74
CA PHE A 139 -13.89 11.97 18.34
C PHE A 139 -12.84 11.58 19.38
N PHE A 140 -12.05 12.54 19.89
CA PHE A 140 -11.03 12.29 20.91
C PHE A 140 -11.63 11.64 22.17
N PHE A 141 -12.73 12.19 22.68
CA PHE A 141 -13.43 11.64 23.83
C PHE A 141 -14.04 10.28 23.51
N PHE A 142 -14.76 10.13 22.41
CA PHE A 142 -15.35 8.86 21.98
C PHE A 142 -14.30 7.75 21.90
N TYR A 143 -13.19 8.01 21.21
CA TYR A 143 -12.11 7.05 20.99
C TYR A 143 -11.42 6.67 22.32
N THR A 144 -11.14 7.66 23.17
CA THR A 144 -10.53 7.44 24.49
C THR A 144 -11.46 6.68 25.43
N CYS A 145 -12.76 6.98 25.41
CA CYS A 145 -13.78 6.27 26.17
C CYS A 145 -13.92 4.81 25.71
N LEU A 146 -13.95 4.55 24.40
CA LEU A 146 -13.98 3.18 23.87
C LEU A 146 -12.75 2.37 24.30
N PHE A 147 -11.57 2.98 24.25
CA PHE A 147 -10.34 2.35 24.72
C PHE A 147 -10.40 2.06 26.22
N TYR A 148 -10.85 3.03 27.03
CA TYR A 148 -11.04 2.86 28.47
C TYR A 148 -11.98 1.68 28.77
N ILE A 149 -13.15 1.63 28.12
CA ILE A 149 -14.11 0.53 28.28
C ILE A 149 -13.47 -0.83 27.97
N ALA A 150 -12.61 -0.90 26.95
CA ALA A 150 -11.91 -2.12 26.57
C ALA A 150 -10.88 -2.58 27.63
N ILE A 151 -10.23 -1.66 28.35
CA ILE A 151 -9.15 -2.00 29.29
C ILE A 151 -9.56 -2.09 30.77
N VAL A 152 -10.73 -1.56 31.16
CA VAL A 152 -11.11 -1.37 32.58
C VAL A 152 -11.48 -2.66 33.31
N ARG A 153 -12.17 -3.57 32.62
CA ARG A 153 -12.53 -4.89 33.16
C ARG A 153 -11.94 -5.98 32.27
N ASP A 154 -11.43 -7.05 32.88
CA ASP A 154 -10.90 -8.19 32.13
C ASP A 154 -12.01 -9.09 31.57
N ASP A 155 -12.86 -8.52 30.71
CA ASP A 155 -13.99 -9.18 30.07
C ASP A 155 -13.76 -9.23 28.56
N SER A 156 -13.72 -10.45 27.99
CA SER A 156 -13.51 -10.66 26.55
C SER A 156 -14.65 -10.14 25.69
N LYS A 157 -15.91 -10.21 26.17
CA LYS A 157 -17.08 -9.74 25.42
C LYS A 157 -17.04 -8.23 25.25
N ARG A 158 -16.69 -7.50 26.31
CA ARG A 158 -16.56 -6.03 26.27
C ARG A 158 -15.44 -5.57 25.36
N ARG A 159 -14.27 -6.24 25.40
CA ARG A 159 -13.16 -5.94 24.49
C ARG A 159 -13.58 -6.08 23.03
N LEU A 160 -14.21 -7.21 22.71
CA LEU A 160 -14.71 -7.48 21.38
C LEU A 160 -15.78 -6.44 20.98
N TYR A 161 -16.71 -6.11 21.88
CA TYR A 161 -17.72 -5.09 21.64
C TYR A 161 -17.10 -3.71 21.34
N SER A 162 -16.20 -3.21 22.20
CA SER A 162 -15.50 -1.94 21.97
C SER A 162 -14.77 -1.92 20.63
N TYR A 163 -14.15 -3.04 20.26
CA TYR A 163 -13.46 -3.15 18.99
C TYR A 163 -14.44 -3.21 17.80
N ILE A 164 -15.55 -3.94 17.91
CA ILE A 164 -16.60 -3.97 16.87
C ILE A 164 -17.18 -2.56 16.66
N VAL A 165 -17.44 -1.81 17.73
CA VAL A 165 -17.91 -0.42 17.63
C VAL A 165 -16.89 0.45 16.91
N LEU A 166 -15.59 0.29 17.23
CA LEU A 166 -14.51 0.99 16.54
C LEU A 166 -14.44 0.62 15.05
N ILE A 167 -14.54 -0.67 14.71
CA ILE A 167 -14.54 -1.15 13.33
C ILE A 167 -15.74 -0.56 12.58
N PHE A 168 -16.93 -0.61 13.18
CA PHE A 168 -18.17 -0.12 12.56
C PHE A 168 -18.00 1.35 12.17
N PHE A 169 -17.56 2.20 13.10
CA PHE A 169 -17.32 3.61 12.83
C PHE A 169 -16.24 3.86 11.77
N CYS A 170 -15.21 3.00 11.73
CA CYS A 170 -14.09 3.11 10.79
C CYS A 170 -14.38 2.58 9.38
N SER A 171 -15.29 1.61 9.22
CA SER A 171 -15.41 0.88 7.95
C SER A 171 -16.78 0.95 7.31
N ILE A 172 -17.83 1.26 8.06
CA ILE A 172 -19.20 1.31 7.51
C ILE A 172 -19.60 2.74 7.15
N LEU A 173 -18.98 3.75 7.79
CA LEU A 173 -19.23 5.17 7.47
C LEU A 173 -18.23 5.66 6.42
N PRO A 174 -18.65 5.82 5.14
CA PRO A 174 -17.76 6.25 4.09
C PRO A 174 -17.32 7.70 4.31
N VAL A 175 -16.05 8.00 4.06
CA VAL A 175 -15.53 9.37 4.05
C VAL A 175 -15.87 10.08 2.73
N GLY A 176 -16.11 9.32 1.67
CA GLY A 176 -16.46 9.88 0.36
C GLY A 176 -16.58 8.79 -0.69
N PHE A 177 -16.91 9.21 -1.90
CA PHE A 177 -16.90 8.34 -3.07
C PHE A 177 -15.47 8.03 -3.53
N LEU A 178 -15.36 7.01 -4.40
CA LEU A 178 -14.11 6.65 -5.04
C LEU A 178 -13.55 7.82 -5.85
N GLN A 179 -12.24 8.00 -5.74
CA GLN A 179 -11.52 8.86 -6.66
C GLN A 179 -11.56 8.22 -8.05
N GLN A 180 -12.20 8.93 -8.98
CA GLN A 180 -12.50 8.39 -10.31
C GLN A 180 -11.23 8.09 -11.12
N TYR A 181 -10.24 8.98 -11.06
CA TYR A 181 -8.92 8.77 -11.64
C TYR A 181 -8.25 7.49 -11.11
N ASP A 182 -8.41 7.20 -9.81
CA ASP A 182 -7.82 6.02 -9.18
C ASP A 182 -8.54 4.72 -9.58
N LEU A 183 -9.87 4.77 -9.69
CA LEU A 183 -10.70 3.64 -10.08
C LEU A 183 -10.52 3.27 -11.56
N GLU A 184 -10.23 4.24 -12.43
CA GLU A 184 -10.04 4.04 -13.87
C GLU A 184 -8.99 2.95 -14.19
N PHE A 185 -7.90 2.89 -13.41
CA PHE A 185 -6.86 1.84 -13.54
C PHE A 185 -7.36 0.42 -13.31
N PHE A 186 -8.54 0.26 -12.71
CA PHE A 186 -9.16 -1.02 -12.44
C PHE A 186 -10.43 -1.23 -13.27
N ALA A 187 -11.19 -0.16 -13.52
CA ALA A 187 -12.44 -0.19 -14.24
C ALA A 187 -12.26 -0.38 -15.76
N ILE A 188 -11.25 0.25 -16.38
CA ILE A 188 -10.98 0.02 -17.80
C ILE A 188 -10.59 -1.44 -18.07
N PRO A 189 -9.65 -2.07 -17.32
CA PRO A 189 -9.40 -3.49 -17.48
C PRO A 189 -10.63 -4.38 -17.18
N ALA A 190 -11.50 -3.96 -16.25
CA ALA A 190 -12.75 -4.68 -15.98
C ALA A 190 -13.71 -4.68 -17.18
N LEU A 191 -13.81 -3.57 -17.93
CA LEU A 191 -14.54 -3.53 -19.20
C LEU A 191 -13.99 -4.54 -20.21
N GLY A 192 -12.67 -4.76 -20.23
CA GLY A 192 -12.05 -5.76 -21.11
C GLY A 192 -12.52 -7.18 -20.80
N ILE A 193 -12.63 -7.48 -19.51
CA ILE A 193 -13.18 -8.76 -19.02
C ILE A 193 -14.67 -8.88 -19.39
N LEU A 194 -15.47 -7.83 -19.17
CA LEU A 194 -16.90 -7.81 -19.47
C LEU A 194 -17.17 -7.99 -20.98
N ASN A 195 -16.36 -7.35 -21.82
CA ASN A 195 -16.44 -7.41 -23.28
C ASN A 195 -15.76 -8.67 -23.87
N LYS A 196 -15.36 -9.63 -23.04
CA LYS A 196 -14.77 -10.93 -23.45
C LYS A 196 -13.53 -10.79 -24.34
N VAL A 197 -12.76 -9.73 -24.11
CA VAL A 197 -11.49 -9.52 -24.79
C VAL A 197 -10.43 -10.46 -24.22
N ASP A 198 -9.52 -10.93 -25.07
CA ASP A 198 -8.45 -11.81 -24.62
C ASP A 198 -7.63 -11.12 -23.52
N ILE A 199 -7.48 -11.80 -22.39
CA ILE A 199 -6.86 -11.26 -21.17
C ILE A 199 -5.42 -10.80 -21.47
N SER A 200 -4.72 -11.50 -22.38
CA SER A 200 -3.36 -11.17 -22.79
C SER A 200 -3.23 -9.76 -23.41
N SER A 201 -4.32 -9.26 -23.99
CA SER A 201 -4.40 -7.94 -24.64
C SER A 201 -4.81 -6.82 -23.68
N VAL A 202 -5.32 -7.14 -22.49
CA VAL A 202 -5.74 -6.16 -21.48
C VAL A 202 -4.56 -5.75 -20.61
N TYR A 203 -4.36 -4.45 -20.40
CA TYR A 203 -3.26 -3.95 -19.57
C TYR A 203 -3.67 -3.86 -18.09
N PHE A 204 -3.15 -4.78 -17.28
CA PHE A 204 -3.38 -4.82 -15.82
C PHE A 204 -2.28 -4.10 -15.05
N GLN A 205 -2.32 -2.77 -14.97
CA GLN A 205 -1.30 -1.99 -14.24
C GLN A 205 -1.13 -2.45 -12.78
N TYR A 206 -2.22 -2.86 -12.13
CA TYR A 206 -2.27 -3.22 -10.72
C TYR A 206 -2.85 -4.63 -10.49
N ASP A 207 -2.50 -5.55 -11.39
CA ASP A 207 -2.91 -6.96 -11.42
C ASP A 207 -4.43 -7.18 -11.63
N LEU A 208 -4.82 -8.46 -11.72
CA LEU A 208 -6.13 -8.92 -12.17
C LEU A 208 -7.23 -8.88 -11.09
N LEU A 209 -6.88 -8.92 -9.80
CA LEU A 209 -7.82 -9.15 -8.70
C LEU A 209 -8.97 -8.13 -8.66
N ILE A 210 -8.64 -6.84 -8.61
CA ILE A 210 -9.64 -5.78 -8.47
C ILE A 210 -10.46 -5.61 -9.76
N PRO A 211 -9.87 -5.60 -10.97
CA PRO A 211 -10.64 -5.60 -12.21
C PRO A 211 -11.64 -6.75 -12.31
N LEU A 212 -11.25 -7.95 -11.91
CA LEU A 212 -12.14 -9.10 -11.87
C LEU A 212 -13.30 -8.89 -10.88
N LEU A 213 -13.02 -8.33 -9.70
CA LEU A 213 -14.06 -8.03 -8.70
C LEU A 213 -15.02 -6.94 -9.19
N ILE A 214 -14.54 -5.96 -9.95
CA ILE A 214 -15.40 -4.95 -10.59
C ILE A 214 -16.27 -5.59 -11.68
N ALA A 215 -15.70 -6.45 -12.53
CA ALA A 215 -16.47 -7.16 -13.55
C ALA A 215 -17.56 -8.05 -12.91
N LEU A 216 -17.22 -8.79 -11.85
CA LEU A 216 -18.20 -9.57 -11.09
C LEU A 216 -19.28 -8.70 -10.45
N TRP A 217 -18.92 -7.54 -9.92
CA TRP A 217 -19.86 -6.59 -9.33
C TRP A 217 -20.90 -6.12 -10.34
N ASP A 218 -20.45 -5.77 -11.55
CA ASP A 218 -21.31 -5.37 -12.66
C ASP A 218 -22.17 -6.52 -13.19
N MET A 219 -21.60 -7.72 -13.35
CA MET A 219 -22.32 -8.94 -13.75
C MET A 219 -23.45 -9.35 -12.79
N ILE A 220 -23.33 -9.01 -11.49
CA ILE A 220 -24.40 -9.25 -10.49
C ILE A 220 -25.52 -8.19 -10.60
N GLY A 221 -25.31 -7.12 -11.38
CA GLY A 221 -26.27 -6.05 -11.62
C GLY A 221 -26.10 -4.82 -10.72
N PHE A 222 -24.96 -4.69 -10.03
CA PHE A 222 -24.69 -3.50 -9.24
C PHE A 222 -23.99 -2.42 -10.06
N GLU A 223 -24.48 -1.17 -9.93
CA GLU A 223 -23.83 -0.03 -10.60
C GLU A 223 -22.40 0.20 -10.10
N ILE A 224 -21.49 0.54 -11.02
CA ILE A 224 -20.07 0.83 -10.74
C ILE A 224 -19.86 1.95 -9.70
N TYR A 225 -20.78 2.91 -9.63
CA TYR A 225 -20.75 4.01 -8.66
C TYR A 225 -20.81 3.57 -7.21
N ASN A 226 -21.39 2.39 -6.96
CA ASN A 226 -21.59 1.83 -5.64
C ASN A 226 -20.46 0.90 -5.20
N PHE A 227 -19.40 0.74 -6.01
CA PHE A 227 -18.28 -0.13 -5.68
C PHE A 227 -17.55 0.27 -4.37
N TYR A 228 -17.69 1.52 -3.91
CA TYR A 228 -17.20 1.95 -2.59
C TYR A 228 -17.84 1.15 -1.44
N VAL A 229 -19.07 0.65 -1.60
CA VAL A 229 -19.76 -0.17 -0.59
C VAL A 229 -19.02 -1.49 -0.41
N PHE A 230 -18.63 -2.14 -1.50
CA PHE A 230 -17.82 -3.35 -1.48
C PHE A 230 -16.47 -3.12 -0.79
N LEU A 231 -15.79 -2.01 -1.09
CA LEU A 231 -14.52 -1.67 -0.45
C LEU A 231 -14.64 -1.39 1.06
N ASN A 232 -15.75 -0.79 1.49
CA ASN A 232 -16.06 -0.63 2.92
C ASN A 232 -16.30 -1.98 3.61
N LEU A 233 -16.99 -2.92 2.95
CA LEU A 233 -17.16 -4.28 3.46
C LEU A 233 -15.81 -5.02 3.56
N VAL A 234 -14.95 -4.88 2.56
CA VAL A 234 -13.58 -5.43 2.61
C VAL A 234 -12.82 -4.84 3.79
N LEU A 235 -12.89 -3.52 4.01
CA LEU A 235 -12.24 -2.86 5.13
C LEU A 235 -12.75 -3.39 6.48
N PHE A 236 -14.06 -3.62 6.60
CA PHE A 236 -14.67 -4.24 7.78
C PHE A 236 -14.09 -5.64 8.03
N ILE A 237 -14.04 -6.49 7.01
CA ILE A 237 -13.47 -7.85 7.08
C ILE A 237 -11.97 -7.78 7.43
N TYR A 238 -11.24 -6.86 6.82
CA TYR A 238 -9.82 -6.62 7.08
C TYR A 238 -9.57 -6.32 8.56
N LEU A 239 -10.35 -5.42 9.17
CA LEU A 239 -10.16 -5.05 10.56
C LEU A 239 -10.52 -6.20 11.53
N ILE A 240 -11.55 -6.99 11.22
CA ILE A 240 -11.84 -8.23 11.97
C ILE A 240 -10.65 -9.20 11.89
N GLY A 241 -10.12 -9.40 10.68
CA GLY A 241 -8.93 -10.22 10.45
C GLY A 241 -7.72 -9.72 11.23
N LEU A 242 -7.51 -8.40 11.25
CA LEU A 242 -6.41 -7.76 11.96
C LEU A 242 -6.48 -8.05 13.47
N TYR A 243 -7.64 -7.87 14.10
CA TYR A 243 -7.80 -8.19 15.52
C TYR A 243 -7.62 -9.67 15.82
N LYS A 244 -8.16 -10.54 14.96
CA LYS A 244 -7.94 -11.99 15.10
C LYS A 244 -6.47 -12.35 15.00
N LEU A 245 -5.71 -11.73 14.10
CA LEU A 245 -4.27 -11.94 14.00
C LEU A 245 -3.56 -11.44 15.27
N LEU A 246 -3.89 -10.24 15.74
CA LEU A 246 -3.32 -9.68 16.98
C LEU A 246 -3.59 -10.58 18.20
N ASP A 247 -4.79 -11.15 18.32
CA ASP A 247 -5.16 -12.10 19.38
C ASP A 247 -4.37 -13.41 19.34
N LEU A 248 -4.07 -13.91 18.14
CA LEU A 248 -3.22 -15.09 17.98
C LEU A 248 -1.75 -14.79 18.33
N LEU A 249 -1.26 -13.59 18.02
CA LEU A 249 0.16 -13.24 18.16
C LEU A 249 0.49 -12.69 19.55
N ILE A 250 -0.24 -11.69 20.04
CA ILE A 250 0.07 -10.95 21.27
C ILE A 250 -0.50 -11.66 22.50
N ARG A 251 0.35 -11.92 23.51
CA ARG A 251 -0.08 -12.58 24.75
C ARG A 251 -0.76 -11.61 25.72
N SER A 252 -0.24 -10.39 25.85
CA SER A 252 -0.78 -9.40 26.77
C SER A 252 -2.06 -8.77 26.22
N LYS A 253 -3.18 -9.00 26.91
CA LYS A 253 -4.48 -8.41 26.56
C LYS A 253 -4.43 -6.88 26.45
N TYR A 254 -3.69 -6.21 27.33
CA TYR A 254 -3.53 -4.75 27.27
C TYR A 254 -2.76 -4.31 26.03
N ILE A 255 -1.66 -4.99 25.69
CA ILE A 255 -0.85 -4.67 24.50
C ILE A 255 -1.65 -4.94 23.24
N LEU A 256 -2.48 -5.99 23.22
CA LEU A 256 -3.38 -6.31 22.12
C LEU A 256 -4.38 -5.18 21.86
N ILE A 257 -5.05 -4.67 22.89
CA ILE A 257 -6.02 -3.56 22.75
C ILE A 257 -5.28 -2.30 22.32
N LEU A 258 -4.14 -1.99 22.96
CA LEU A 258 -3.31 -0.85 22.60
C LEU A 258 -2.87 -0.92 21.14
N ALA A 259 -2.45 -2.09 20.66
CA ALA A 259 -2.07 -2.33 19.28
C ALA A 259 -3.24 -2.11 18.33
N SER A 260 -4.39 -2.72 18.63
CA SER A 260 -5.59 -2.66 17.81
C SER A 260 -6.05 -1.21 17.61
N PHE A 261 -6.13 -0.43 18.69
CA PHE A 261 -6.51 0.97 18.62
C PHE A 261 -5.44 1.79 17.88
N THR A 262 -4.18 1.72 18.32
CA THR A 262 -3.07 2.48 17.69
C THR A 262 -2.99 2.26 16.18
N ILE A 263 -3.12 1.01 15.72
CA ILE A 263 -3.08 0.68 14.28
C ILE A 263 -4.25 1.30 13.54
N VAL A 264 -5.48 1.15 14.06
CA VAL A 264 -6.68 1.73 13.43
C VAL A 264 -6.55 3.25 13.31
N PHE A 265 -6.09 3.92 14.37
CA PHE A 265 -5.92 5.36 14.37
C PHE A 265 -4.85 5.82 13.38
N LEU A 266 -3.63 5.29 13.49
CA LEU A 266 -2.50 5.72 12.66
C LEU A 266 -2.73 5.48 11.18
N ARG A 267 -3.47 4.43 10.82
CA ARG A 267 -3.70 4.08 9.44
C ARG A 267 -4.88 4.81 8.82
N PHE A 268 -6.02 4.87 9.52
CA PHE A 268 -7.28 5.30 8.92
C PHE A 268 -7.72 6.70 9.35
N TYR A 269 -7.17 7.25 10.44
CA TYR A 269 -7.56 8.56 10.97
C TYR A 269 -6.45 9.61 10.97
N LEU A 270 -5.21 9.21 10.70
CA LEU A 270 -4.07 10.13 10.71
C LEU A 270 -4.11 11.15 9.57
N ILE A 271 -4.48 10.72 8.36
CA ILE A 271 -4.52 11.55 7.14
C ILE A 271 -5.71 11.13 6.27
N ASP A 272 -6.50 12.10 5.83
CA ASP A 272 -7.73 11.94 5.03
C ASP A 272 -7.54 11.21 3.69
N MET A 273 -6.42 11.46 2.99
CA MET A 273 -6.13 10.90 1.66
C MET A 273 -5.90 9.38 1.63
N LYS A 274 -6.05 8.66 2.74
CA LYS A 274 -5.77 7.23 2.84
C LYS A 274 -6.95 6.39 3.29
N PHE A 275 -8.13 7.01 3.39
CA PHE A 275 -9.30 6.25 3.75
C PHE A 275 -9.62 5.24 2.65
N GLY A 276 -9.64 3.94 3.02
CA GLY A 276 -9.61 2.82 2.07
C GLY A 276 -10.79 2.71 1.12
N SER A 277 -11.83 3.53 1.31
CA SER A 277 -13.00 3.64 0.42
C SER A 277 -12.88 4.74 -0.63
N VAL A 278 -11.88 5.62 -0.55
CA VAL A 278 -11.69 6.75 -1.48
C VAL A 278 -10.61 6.42 -2.52
N PHE A 279 -9.53 5.75 -2.10
CA PHE A 279 -8.42 5.35 -2.96
C PHE A 279 -8.30 3.82 -2.99
N VAL A 280 -8.67 3.23 -4.13
CA VAL A 280 -8.62 1.79 -4.39
C VAL A 280 -7.19 1.26 -4.33
N GLN A 281 -6.21 2.06 -4.77
CA GLN A 281 -4.78 1.66 -4.71
C GLN A 281 -4.28 1.40 -3.29
N TYR A 282 -4.86 2.06 -2.28
CA TYR A 282 -4.50 1.88 -0.87
C TYR A 282 -5.47 0.96 -0.12
N SER A 283 -6.42 0.34 -0.84
CA SER A 283 -7.37 -0.59 -0.24
C SER A 283 -6.70 -1.88 0.24
N PRO A 284 -7.30 -2.58 1.23
CA PRO A 284 -6.78 -3.86 1.71
C PRO A 284 -6.64 -4.94 0.62
N LEU A 285 -7.44 -4.87 -0.45
CA LEU A 285 -7.38 -5.81 -1.58
C LEU A 285 -6.08 -5.71 -2.37
N ARG A 286 -5.29 -4.65 -2.17
CA ARG A 286 -4.01 -4.46 -2.83
C ARG A 286 -2.87 -4.31 -1.84
N ALA A 287 -3.01 -3.40 -0.88
CA ALA A 287 -1.93 -3.05 0.03
C ALA A 287 -1.75 -4.06 1.19
N ASP A 288 -2.72 -4.96 1.43
CA ASP A 288 -2.69 -5.84 2.61
C ASP A 288 -3.08 -7.29 2.40
N LEU A 289 -2.85 -7.81 1.19
CA LEU A 289 -3.00 -9.24 0.94
C LEU A 289 -2.08 -10.09 1.86
N TRP A 290 -1.02 -9.51 2.42
CA TRP A 290 -0.19 -10.13 3.46
C TRP A 290 -0.98 -10.54 4.71
N LEU A 291 -2.08 -9.83 5.08
CA LEU A 291 -2.85 -10.14 6.28
C LEU A 291 -3.51 -11.52 6.16
N LEU A 292 -4.07 -11.83 4.99
CA LEU A 292 -4.66 -13.13 4.71
C LEU A 292 -3.61 -14.24 4.89
N LEU A 293 -2.42 -14.06 4.31
CA LEU A 293 -1.32 -15.01 4.42
C LEU A 293 -0.86 -15.18 5.88
N ALA A 294 -0.71 -14.08 6.62
CA ALA A 294 -0.31 -14.12 8.03
C ALA A 294 -1.36 -14.81 8.91
N LEU A 295 -2.66 -14.61 8.65
CA LEU A 295 -3.75 -15.29 9.34
C LEU A 295 -3.75 -16.79 9.07
N VAL A 296 -3.64 -17.21 7.81
CA VAL A 296 -3.57 -18.64 7.48
C VAL A 296 -2.31 -19.28 8.09
N ALA A 297 -1.17 -18.57 8.08
CA ALA A 297 0.05 -19.00 8.74
C ALA A 297 -0.13 -19.17 10.26
N ALA A 298 -0.79 -18.22 10.93
CA ALA A 298 -1.03 -18.26 12.37
C ALA A 298 -1.98 -19.39 12.79
N ILE A 299 -3.02 -19.66 11.98
CA ILE A 299 -4.08 -20.64 12.30
C ILE A 299 -3.67 -22.05 11.87
N CYS A 300 -3.18 -22.20 10.63
CA CYS A 300 -2.91 -23.51 10.01
C CYS A 300 -1.42 -23.89 10.06
N GLY A 301 -0.53 -22.94 10.38
CA GLY A 301 0.91 -23.14 10.36
C GLY A 301 1.56 -22.86 9.00
N ILE A 302 2.82 -22.44 9.02
CA ILE A 302 3.59 -22.06 7.81
C ILE A 302 3.79 -23.21 6.85
N LYS A 303 4.04 -24.44 7.33
CA LYS A 303 4.28 -25.58 6.44
C LYS A 303 2.97 -26.12 5.81
N SER A 304 1.79 -25.57 6.15
CA SER A 304 0.49 -26.10 5.75
C SER A 304 0.21 -25.98 4.25
N LYS A 305 -0.54 -26.95 3.71
CA LYS A 305 -1.02 -26.92 2.31
C LYS A 305 -2.00 -25.76 2.07
N ARG A 306 -2.77 -25.37 3.09
CA ARG A 306 -3.73 -24.26 3.01
C ARG A 306 -3.03 -22.91 2.80
N LEU A 307 -1.93 -22.64 3.50
CA LEU A 307 -1.15 -21.42 3.28
C LEU A 307 -0.57 -21.39 1.86
N PHE A 308 0.00 -22.51 1.42
CA PHE A 308 0.56 -22.61 0.07
C PHE A 308 -0.51 -22.44 -1.01
N ALA A 309 -1.68 -23.05 -0.87
CA ALA A 309 -2.81 -22.84 -1.79
C ALA A 309 -3.27 -21.38 -1.81
N THR A 310 -3.36 -20.74 -0.64
CA THR A 310 -3.70 -19.30 -0.53
C THR A 310 -2.67 -18.44 -1.26
N LEU A 311 -1.38 -18.76 -1.13
CA LEU A 311 -0.29 -18.08 -1.82
C LEU A 311 -0.39 -18.24 -3.35
N ILE A 312 -0.73 -19.44 -3.84
CA ILE A 312 -0.96 -19.68 -5.27
C ILE A 312 -2.17 -18.87 -5.79
N ILE A 313 -3.26 -18.78 -5.02
CA ILE A 313 -4.41 -17.93 -5.36
C ILE A 313 -3.97 -16.46 -5.46
N VAL A 314 -3.19 -15.97 -4.49
CA VAL A 314 -2.66 -14.61 -4.53
C VAL A 314 -1.73 -14.41 -5.74
N LEU A 315 -0.90 -15.40 -6.10
CA LEU A 315 -0.05 -15.35 -7.30
C LEU A 315 -0.85 -15.26 -8.60
N ILE A 316 -2.02 -15.90 -8.67
CA ILE A 316 -2.88 -15.84 -9.87
C ILE A 316 -3.54 -14.46 -9.98
N PHE A 317 -4.14 -13.96 -8.89
CA PHE A 317 -4.95 -12.74 -8.95
C PHE A 317 -4.17 -11.45 -8.71
N SER A 318 -3.08 -11.50 -7.94
CA SER A 318 -2.17 -10.37 -7.70
C SER A 318 -0.73 -10.81 -7.94
N PHE A 319 -0.40 -11.03 -9.21
CA PHE A 319 0.86 -11.62 -9.65
C PHE A 319 2.10 -10.97 -9.03
N ASN A 320 2.20 -9.64 -9.09
CA ASN A 320 3.37 -8.92 -8.58
C ASN A 320 3.57 -9.15 -7.07
N MET A 321 2.51 -8.97 -6.27
CA MET A 321 2.58 -9.21 -4.82
C MET A 321 2.73 -10.70 -4.50
N GLY A 322 2.08 -11.58 -5.26
CA GLY A 322 2.15 -13.02 -5.10
C GLY A 322 3.54 -13.59 -5.33
N ILE A 323 4.31 -13.06 -6.29
CA ILE A 323 5.73 -13.40 -6.47
C ILE A 323 6.52 -13.00 -5.22
N LEU A 324 6.40 -11.74 -4.80
CA LEU A 324 7.17 -11.23 -3.66
C LEU A 324 6.82 -11.96 -2.35
N TYR A 325 5.53 -12.25 -2.12
CA TYR A 325 5.08 -13.06 -0.99
C TYR A 325 5.55 -14.52 -1.09
N SER A 326 5.68 -15.06 -2.30
CA SER A 326 6.23 -16.41 -2.49
C SER A 326 7.71 -16.47 -2.15
N ILE A 327 8.48 -15.45 -2.53
CA ILE A 327 9.87 -15.28 -2.12
C ILE A 327 9.93 -15.19 -0.58
N ALA A 328 9.11 -14.34 0.05
CA ALA A 328 9.04 -14.23 1.50
C ALA A 328 8.72 -15.56 2.19
N TYR A 329 7.79 -16.34 1.63
CA TYR A 329 7.41 -17.65 2.13
C TYR A 329 8.56 -18.68 2.03
N PHE A 330 9.21 -18.78 0.88
CA PHE A 330 10.33 -19.70 0.67
C PHE A 330 11.55 -19.34 1.52
N VAL A 331 11.87 -18.05 1.64
CA VAL A 331 12.91 -17.54 2.54
C VAL A 331 12.57 -17.88 3.99
N THR A 332 11.32 -17.70 4.41
CA THR A 332 10.88 -18.06 5.77
C THR A 332 11.06 -19.56 6.04
N LEU A 333 10.68 -20.42 5.10
CA LEU A 333 10.90 -21.86 5.20
C LEU A 333 12.39 -22.20 5.33
N PHE A 334 13.26 -21.48 4.61
CA PHE A 334 14.71 -21.66 4.70
C PHE A 334 15.24 -21.24 6.08
N VAL A 335 14.79 -20.10 6.63
CA VAL A 335 15.15 -19.68 8.00
C VAL A 335 14.71 -20.71 9.04
N ILE A 336 13.52 -21.28 8.89
CA ILE A 336 13.04 -22.34 9.80
C ILE A 336 13.94 -23.58 9.70
N SER A 337 14.33 -23.99 8.48
CA SER A 337 15.29 -25.08 8.29
C SER A 337 16.66 -24.77 8.90
N LEU A 338 17.13 -23.52 8.86
CA LEU A 338 18.36 -23.09 9.54
C LEU A 338 18.24 -23.23 11.07
N PHE A 339 17.08 -22.88 11.65
CA PHE A 339 16.83 -23.07 13.07
C PHE A 339 16.83 -24.56 13.45
N GLU A 340 16.19 -25.41 12.65
CA GLU A 340 16.11 -26.86 12.85
C GLU A 340 17.50 -27.53 12.69
N ALA A 341 18.32 -27.07 11.75
CA ALA A 341 19.67 -27.58 11.49
C ALA A 341 20.77 -26.95 12.37
N LYS A 342 20.41 -26.30 13.49
CA LYS A 342 21.35 -25.64 14.41
C LYS A 342 22.34 -24.70 13.70
N MET A 343 21.87 -23.92 12.73
CA MET A 343 22.67 -22.98 11.94
C MET A 343 23.71 -23.60 10.99
N ASN A 344 23.61 -24.90 10.67
CA ASN A 344 24.39 -25.46 9.56
C ASN A 344 23.70 -25.16 8.22
N ILE A 345 24.30 -24.26 7.43
CA ILE A 345 23.75 -23.78 6.15
C ILE A 345 23.57 -24.91 5.15
N LEU A 346 24.58 -25.77 4.96
CA LEU A 346 24.53 -26.85 3.97
C LEU A 346 23.42 -27.84 4.32
N SER A 347 23.37 -28.29 5.58
CA SER A 347 22.33 -29.20 6.06
C SER A 347 20.93 -28.59 5.94
N ALA A 348 20.79 -27.31 6.30
CA ALA A 348 19.52 -26.59 6.18
C ALA A 348 19.06 -26.47 4.72
N PHE A 349 19.98 -26.16 3.81
CA PHE A 349 19.68 -25.99 2.39
C PHE A 349 19.25 -27.30 1.74
N VAL A 350 19.99 -28.39 1.98
CA VAL A 350 19.63 -29.73 1.48
C VAL A 350 18.25 -30.16 2.00
N SER A 351 18.01 -29.98 3.29
CA SER A 351 16.71 -30.28 3.91
C SER A 351 15.59 -29.41 3.34
N TRP A 352 15.85 -28.13 3.14
CA TRP A 352 14.90 -27.16 2.57
C TRP A 352 14.50 -27.53 1.13
N ILE A 353 15.46 -27.87 0.26
CA ILE A 353 15.16 -28.33 -1.11
C ILE A 353 14.31 -29.59 -1.04
N LYS A 354 14.76 -30.61 -0.29
CA LYS A 354 14.07 -31.91 -0.22
C LYS A 354 12.62 -31.78 0.26
N GLN A 355 12.35 -30.90 1.22
CA GLN A 355 11.01 -30.70 1.77
C GLN A 355 10.10 -29.85 0.88
N ASN A 356 10.66 -28.98 0.02
CA ASN A 356 9.88 -27.97 -0.70
C ASN A 356 9.95 -28.06 -2.23
N LEU A 357 10.65 -29.07 -2.79
CA LEU A 357 10.79 -29.26 -4.24
C LEU A 357 9.45 -29.23 -4.97
N ILE A 358 8.44 -29.98 -4.50
CA ILE A 358 7.10 -30.00 -5.13
C ILE A 358 6.46 -28.61 -5.11
N LYS A 359 6.59 -27.87 -3.99
CA LYS A 359 6.06 -26.51 -3.87
C LYS A 359 6.77 -25.55 -4.84
N LEU A 360 8.09 -25.70 -5.01
CA LEU A 360 8.87 -24.90 -5.97
C LEU A 360 8.45 -25.19 -7.40
N VAL A 361 8.29 -26.47 -7.77
CA VAL A 361 7.82 -26.86 -9.11
C VAL A 361 6.44 -26.26 -9.38
N ILE A 362 5.47 -26.44 -8.46
CA ILE A 362 4.12 -25.87 -8.61
C ILE A 362 4.19 -24.34 -8.74
N PHE A 363 4.99 -23.67 -7.92
CA PHE A 363 5.17 -22.23 -7.98
C PHE A 363 5.70 -21.79 -9.36
N ILE A 364 6.77 -22.42 -9.85
CA ILE A 364 7.37 -22.10 -11.15
C ILE A 364 6.35 -22.35 -12.28
N THR A 365 5.65 -23.48 -12.25
CA THR A 365 4.63 -23.80 -13.26
C THR A 365 3.52 -22.75 -13.28
N VAL A 366 2.94 -22.40 -12.13
CA VAL A 366 1.88 -21.38 -12.07
C VAL A 366 2.41 -20.00 -12.48
N PHE A 367 3.60 -19.62 -11.99
CA PHE A 367 4.25 -18.38 -12.39
C PHE A 367 4.40 -18.28 -13.91
N SER A 368 4.94 -19.33 -14.54
CA SER A 368 5.13 -19.38 -15.99
C SER A 368 3.79 -19.32 -16.71
N LEU A 369 2.78 -20.08 -16.30
CA LEU A 369 1.45 -20.04 -16.93
C LEU A 369 0.84 -18.63 -16.87
N ILE A 370 0.87 -17.97 -15.72
CA ILE A 370 0.31 -16.61 -15.59
C ILE A 370 1.13 -15.60 -16.39
N TYR A 371 2.46 -15.68 -16.33
CA TYR A 371 3.34 -14.78 -17.09
C TYR A 371 3.10 -14.90 -18.62
N ILE A 372 2.81 -16.11 -19.09
CA ILE A 372 2.52 -16.40 -20.49
C ILE A 372 1.11 -15.95 -20.88
N TYR A 373 0.09 -16.45 -20.19
CA TYR A 373 -1.31 -16.27 -20.63
C TYR A 373 -1.92 -14.93 -20.24
N VAL A 374 -1.56 -14.37 -19.08
CA VAL A 374 -2.11 -13.08 -18.61
C VAL A 374 -1.23 -11.92 -19.05
N TYR A 375 0.09 -12.08 -18.96
CA TYR A 375 1.03 -10.99 -19.23
C TYR A 375 1.73 -11.07 -20.59
N SER A 376 1.45 -12.11 -21.40
CA SER A 376 2.02 -12.29 -22.74
C SER A 376 3.55 -12.20 -22.76
N PHE A 377 4.25 -12.82 -21.79
CA PHE A 377 5.71 -12.65 -21.60
C PHE A 377 6.18 -11.21 -21.38
N GLY A 378 5.30 -10.32 -20.92
CA GLY A 378 5.57 -8.88 -20.83
C GLY A 378 5.47 -8.16 -22.17
N GLU A 379 4.96 -8.81 -23.21
CA GLU A 379 4.85 -8.25 -24.56
C GLU A 379 3.64 -7.36 -24.80
N ASN A 380 2.69 -7.33 -23.86
CA ASN A 380 1.57 -6.41 -23.90
C ASN A 380 2.10 -4.97 -24.13
N ILE A 381 1.51 -4.26 -25.10
CA ILE A 381 1.94 -2.91 -25.51
C ILE A 381 2.07 -1.98 -24.30
N GLY A 382 1.15 -2.08 -23.34
CA GLY A 382 1.19 -1.27 -22.15
C GLY A 382 2.35 -1.58 -21.20
N THR A 383 2.67 -2.85 -21.05
CA THR A 383 3.86 -3.28 -20.30
C THR A 383 5.13 -2.83 -21.00
N LYS A 384 5.24 -3.01 -22.32
CA LYS A 384 6.39 -2.54 -23.11
C LYS A 384 6.60 -1.04 -23.00
N GLN A 385 5.54 -0.24 -23.15
CA GLN A 385 5.61 1.22 -23.04
C GLN A 385 5.94 1.67 -21.61
N PHE A 386 5.33 1.06 -20.59
CA PHE A 386 5.63 1.38 -19.21
C PHE A 386 7.08 1.04 -18.82
N LEU A 387 7.59 -0.13 -19.25
CA LEU A 387 8.98 -0.54 -19.04
C LEU A 387 9.95 0.41 -19.74
N LYS A 388 9.68 0.78 -21.01
CA LYS A 388 10.52 1.66 -21.84
C LYS A 388 10.92 2.97 -21.15
N TYR A 389 10.06 3.53 -20.31
CA TYR A 389 10.31 4.83 -19.68
C TYR A 389 10.90 4.76 -18.27
N SER A 390 11.25 3.56 -17.77
CA SER A 390 11.76 3.39 -16.39
C SER A 390 10.97 4.18 -15.36
N ILE A 391 9.63 4.19 -15.48
CA ILE A 391 8.79 4.79 -14.44
C ILE A 391 8.85 3.84 -13.26
N GLN A 392 9.97 3.88 -12.55
CA GLN A 392 10.28 3.03 -11.41
C GLN A 392 11.10 3.83 -10.41
N SER A 393 10.59 3.80 -9.17
CA SER A 393 11.07 4.39 -7.92
C SER A 393 11.43 5.87 -7.92
N ASN A 394 11.06 6.55 -6.83
CA ASN A 394 11.70 7.76 -6.36
C ASN A 394 13.00 7.39 -5.63
N LYS A 395 14.01 8.26 -5.72
CA LYS A 395 15.25 8.16 -4.93
C LYS A 395 14.94 7.92 -3.46
N ILE A 396 15.63 6.96 -2.86
CA ILE A 396 15.51 6.73 -1.42
C ILE A 396 16.12 7.92 -0.68
N GLN A 397 15.29 8.61 0.10
CA GLN A 397 15.69 9.80 0.84
C GLN A 397 16.59 9.40 2.00
N LYS A 398 17.68 10.15 2.16
CA LYS A 398 18.65 9.98 3.25
C LYS A 398 17.97 9.93 4.62
N PHE A 399 17.00 10.81 4.86
CA PHE A 399 16.32 10.92 6.15
C PHE A 399 14.89 10.34 6.14
N SER A 400 14.65 9.31 5.32
CA SER A 400 13.36 8.61 5.28
C SER A 400 13.08 7.81 6.57
N ILE A 401 11.81 7.66 6.94
CA ILE A 401 11.37 6.83 8.08
C ILE A 401 11.63 5.33 7.86
N ILE A 402 11.83 4.92 6.61
CA ILE A 402 12.19 3.56 6.21
C ILE A 402 13.44 3.06 6.96
N TRP A 403 14.44 3.93 7.16
CA TRP A 403 15.68 3.56 7.84
C TRP A 403 15.46 3.19 9.31
N LEU A 404 14.59 3.93 10.00
CA LEU A 404 14.18 3.61 11.37
C LEU A 404 13.40 2.29 11.42
N ALA A 405 12.52 2.08 10.43
CA ALA A 405 11.72 0.87 10.36
C ALA A 405 12.59 -0.38 10.09
N LEU A 406 13.58 -0.28 9.19
CA LEU A 406 14.55 -1.35 8.92
C LEU A 406 15.40 -1.64 10.16
N LEU A 407 15.93 -0.63 10.84
CA LEU A 407 16.71 -0.80 12.08
C LEU A 407 15.88 -1.52 13.14
N PHE A 408 14.62 -1.11 13.31
CA PHE A 408 13.69 -1.74 14.24
C PHE A 408 13.43 -3.21 13.90
N MET A 409 13.19 -3.54 12.63
CA MET A 409 13.03 -4.93 12.20
C MET A 409 14.28 -5.77 12.49
N GLY A 410 15.46 -5.18 12.34
CA GLY A 410 16.71 -5.77 12.80
C GLY A 410 16.69 -6.12 14.28
N LEU A 411 16.42 -5.13 15.14
CA LEU A 411 16.34 -5.31 16.60
C LEU A 411 15.32 -6.39 17.00
N LEU A 412 14.15 -6.40 16.35
CA LEU A 412 13.14 -7.43 16.57
C LEU A 412 13.65 -8.81 16.17
N SER A 413 14.27 -8.94 14.99
CA SER A 413 14.78 -10.22 14.50
C SER A 413 15.85 -10.79 15.45
N SER A 414 16.76 -9.96 15.96
CA SER A 414 17.77 -10.36 16.96
C SER A 414 17.11 -10.78 18.28
N ASN A 415 16.11 -10.05 18.74
CA ASN A 415 15.36 -10.39 19.96
C ASN A 415 14.62 -11.74 19.82
N ILE A 416 14.02 -11.99 18.65
CA ILE A 416 13.41 -13.29 18.33
C ILE A 416 14.47 -14.39 18.37
N ALA A 417 15.61 -14.21 17.67
CA ALA A 417 16.69 -15.19 17.60
C ALA A 417 17.23 -15.60 18.99
N LEU A 418 17.36 -14.63 19.91
CA LEU A 418 17.83 -14.85 21.27
C LEU A 418 16.78 -15.54 22.16
N LYS A 419 15.49 -15.32 21.89
CA LYS A 419 14.38 -15.88 22.68
C LYS A 419 13.68 -17.07 22.03
N ILE A 420 14.28 -17.68 20.99
CA ILE A 420 13.69 -18.80 20.24
C ILE A 420 13.14 -19.90 21.16
N SER A 421 13.88 -20.29 22.21
CA SER A 421 13.48 -21.35 23.13
C SER A 421 12.28 -21.00 24.00
N GLY A 422 12.03 -19.72 24.24
CA GLY A 422 10.90 -19.23 25.05
C GLY A 422 9.64 -18.90 24.24
N ILE A 423 9.71 -18.97 22.90
CA ILE A 423 8.59 -18.66 22.00
C ILE A 423 8.00 -19.96 21.47
N ARG A 424 6.68 -20.11 21.57
CA ARG A 424 5.96 -21.26 21.02
C ARG A 424 6.23 -21.40 19.51
N LYS A 425 6.54 -22.61 19.03
CA LYS A 425 7.04 -22.85 17.65
C LYS A 425 6.13 -22.26 16.56
N GLU A 426 4.82 -22.37 16.71
CA GLU A 426 3.85 -21.84 15.74
C GLU A 426 3.87 -20.30 15.67
N LYS A 427 4.02 -19.64 16.84
CA LYS A 427 4.18 -18.17 16.91
C LYS A 427 5.51 -17.72 16.34
N LEU A 428 6.60 -18.40 16.69
CA LEU A 428 7.94 -18.12 16.18
C LEU A 428 7.95 -18.12 14.65
N ASN A 429 7.42 -19.18 14.05
CA ASN A 429 7.31 -19.31 12.60
C ASN A 429 6.56 -18.11 12.01
N THR A 430 5.38 -17.79 12.56
CA THR A 430 4.54 -16.69 12.07
C THR A 430 5.22 -15.32 12.23
N TYR A 431 5.98 -15.09 13.30
CA TYR A 431 6.75 -13.86 13.49
C TYR A 431 7.81 -13.68 12.40
N VAL A 432 8.57 -14.75 12.10
CA VAL A 432 9.58 -14.72 11.03
C VAL A 432 8.92 -14.44 9.68
N PHE A 433 7.79 -15.08 9.38
CA PHE A 433 7.06 -14.80 8.15
C PHE A 433 6.58 -13.36 8.05
N LEU A 434 6.03 -12.82 9.14
CA LEU A 434 5.53 -11.46 9.18
C LEU A 434 6.64 -10.41 8.99
N ILE A 435 7.88 -10.69 9.42
CA ILE A 435 9.05 -9.84 9.13
C ILE A 435 9.29 -9.77 7.62
N PHE A 436 9.37 -10.91 6.93
CA PHE A 436 9.60 -10.93 5.49
C PHE A 436 8.40 -10.37 4.70
N LEU A 437 7.16 -10.65 5.11
CA LEU A 437 5.96 -10.02 4.54
C LEU A 437 5.98 -8.50 4.71
N THR A 438 6.49 -7.99 5.84
CA THR A 438 6.61 -6.54 6.07
C THR A 438 7.64 -5.91 5.16
N ILE A 439 8.77 -6.58 4.90
CA ILE A 439 9.76 -6.11 3.92
C ILE A 439 9.13 -6.01 2.52
N VAL A 440 8.40 -7.05 2.09
CA VAL A 440 7.67 -7.02 0.81
C VAL A 440 6.68 -5.86 0.76
N ASN A 441 5.92 -5.63 1.84
CA ASN A 441 4.96 -4.53 1.87
C ASN A 441 5.67 -3.16 1.81
N PHE A 442 6.86 -3.05 2.39
CA PHE A 442 7.69 -1.86 2.31
C PHE A 442 8.32 -1.63 0.94
N THR A 443 8.38 -2.61 0.03
CA THR A 443 8.79 -2.36 -1.36
C THR A 443 7.93 -1.27 -2.01
N PHE A 444 6.63 -1.22 -1.67
CA PHE A 444 5.73 -0.12 -2.08
C PHE A 444 6.16 1.25 -1.51
N CYS A 445 6.64 1.29 -0.27
CA CYS A 445 7.20 2.49 0.34
C CYS A 445 8.53 2.89 -0.28
N PHE A 446 9.39 1.92 -0.58
CA PHE A 446 10.69 2.19 -1.20
C PHE A 446 10.50 2.83 -2.56
N TYR A 447 9.44 2.43 -3.28
CA TYR A 447 9.08 3.02 -4.57
C TYR A 447 8.66 4.48 -4.47
N LYS A 448 7.71 4.81 -3.59
CA LYS A 448 7.13 6.17 -3.53
C LYS A 448 7.91 7.11 -2.61
N ASN A 449 8.62 6.55 -1.63
CA ASN A 449 9.46 7.22 -0.64
C ASN A 449 8.83 8.50 -0.05
N THR A 450 7.55 8.42 0.29
CA THR A 450 6.86 9.44 1.07
C THR A 450 6.42 8.84 2.39
N ILE A 451 6.34 9.66 3.44
CA ILE A 451 5.68 9.26 4.68
C ILE A 451 4.22 8.86 4.42
N LEU A 452 3.62 9.43 3.36
CA LEU A 452 2.28 9.07 2.96
C LEU A 452 2.20 7.57 2.64
N SER A 453 3.09 7.09 1.78
CA SER A 453 3.20 5.67 1.45
C SER A 453 3.51 4.80 2.66
N PHE A 454 4.39 5.27 3.58
CA PHE A 454 4.68 4.53 4.81
C PHE A 454 3.43 4.25 5.63
N ILE A 455 2.62 5.26 5.91
CA ILE A 455 1.38 5.09 6.67
C ILE A 455 0.43 4.10 5.97
N SER A 456 0.32 4.15 4.63
CA SER A 456 -0.57 3.26 3.86
C SER A 456 -0.26 1.78 4.03
N VAL A 457 1.00 1.40 4.27
CA VAL A 457 1.42 -0.01 4.46
C VAL A 457 2.02 -0.28 5.84
N SER A 458 1.86 0.67 6.78
CA SER A 458 2.49 0.62 8.10
C SER A 458 1.96 -0.49 9.02
N THR A 459 0.79 -1.08 8.71
CA THR A 459 0.12 -2.00 9.63
C THR A 459 0.95 -3.22 9.97
N SER A 460 1.58 -3.88 8.99
CA SER A 460 2.41 -5.06 9.26
C SER A 460 3.60 -4.73 10.16
N PHE A 461 4.21 -3.56 9.96
CA PHE A 461 5.27 -3.03 10.81
C PHE A 461 4.79 -2.71 12.23
N LEU A 462 3.63 -2.07 12.38
CA LEU A 462 3.06 -1.77 13.70
C LEU A 462 2.73 -3.06 14.47
N ILE A 463 2.28 -4.13 13.80
CA ILE A 463 2.10 -5.43 14.44
C ILE A 463 3.44 -5.95 14.97
N LEU A 464 4.51 -5.92 14.15
CA LEU A 464 5.85 -6.29 14.58
C LEU A 464 6.34 -5.44 15.76
N PHE A 465 6.01 -4.14 15.77
CA PHE A 465 6.30 -3.25 16.88
C PHE A 465 5.63 -3.70 18.18
N PHE A 466 4.35 -4.03 18.15
CA PHE A 466 3.65 -4.50 19.34
C PHE A 466 4.04 -5.93 19.76
N ILE A 467 4.44 -6.80 18.82
CA ILE A 467 5.06 -8.09 19.13
C ILE A 467 6.36 -7.89 19.91
N TYR A 468 7.21 -6.93 19.49
CA TYR A 468 8.43 -6.60 20.21
C TYR A 468 8.14 -6.16 21.66
N ILE A 469 7.15 -5.30 21.86
CA ILE A 469 6.73 -4.86 23.20
C ILE A 469 6.23 -6.06 24.02
N ASP A 470 5.42 -6.94 23.44
CA ASP A 470 4.88 -8.12 24.14
C ASP A 470 5.99 -9.11 24.57
N LEU A 471 6.95 -9.39 23.68
CA LEU A 471 8.12 -10.22 23.96
C LEU A 471 9.05 -9.61 25.03
N ASN A 472 8.97 -8.30 25.24
CA ASN A 472 9.71 -7.56 26.26
C ASN A 472 8.81 -7.10 27.42
N SER A 473 7.58 -7.60 27.53
CA SER A 473 6.60 -7.13 28.50
C SER A 473 7.05 -7.24 29.96
N LYS A 474 7.95 -8.17 30.31
CA LYS A 474 8.56 -8.23 31.65
C LYS A 474 9.38 -6.97 31.98
N PHE A 475 10.13 -6.46 31.02
CA PHE A 475 10.89 -5.20 31.14
C PHE A 475 9.93 -4.00 31.27
N PHE A 476 8.86 -3.98 30.49
CA PHE A 476 7.84 -2.92 30.61
C PHE A 476 7.00 -3.03 31.88
N LYS A 477 6.81 -4.24 32.43
CA LYS A 477 6.10 -4.46 33.70
C LYS A 477 6.83 -3.80 34.86
N SER A 478 8.16 -3.95 34.98
CA SER A 478 8.93 -3.30 36.05
C SER A 478 8.89 -1.77 35.93
N PHE A 479 8.90 -1.24 34.71
CA PHE A 479 8.69 0.19 34.46
C PHE A 479 7.27 0.63 34.85
N SER A 480 6.24 -0.12 34.46
CA SER A 480 4.82 0.20 34.75
C SER A 480 4.43 0.05 36.22
N GLN A 481 5.07 -0.86 36.98
CA GLN A 481 4.79 -1.06 38.40
C GLN A 481 5.04 0.22 39.21
N ARG A 482 6.02 1.04 38.80
CA ARG A 482 6.29 2.37 39.37
C ARG A 482 5.15 3.37 39.13
N PHE A 483 4.33 3.18 38.09
CA PHE A 483 3.20 4.03 37.71
C PHE A 483 1.81 3.42 38.04
N SER A 484 1.76 2.25 38.68
CA SER A 484 0.58 1.38 38.71
C SER A 484 -0.55 1.74 39.68
N LYS A 485 -0.39 2.78 40.52
CA LYS A 485 -1.40 3.13 41.55
C LYS A 485 -2.72 3.64 40.98
N PHE A 486 -2.77 4.17 39.74
CA PHE A 486 -4.00 4.72 39.16
C PHE A 486 -4.38 4.04 37.85
N LYS A 487 -5.61 3.50 37.77
CA LYS A 487 -6.15 2.86 36.55
C LYS A 487 -6.22 3.82 35.35
N ILE A 488 -6.35 5.12 35.59
CA ILE A 488 -6.41 6.18 34.55
C ILE A 488 -5.08 6.29 33.79
N ILE A 489 -3.94 6.03 34.43
CA ILE A 489 -2.61 6.10 33.77
C ILE A 489 -2.50 5.09 32.62
N LYS A 490 -3.28 4.01 32.62
CA LYS A 490 -3.31 3.03 31.52
C LYS A 490 -3.89 3.59 30.22
N VAL A 491 -4.60 4.72 30.26
CA VAL A 491 -5.13 5.40 29.07
C VAL A 491 -4.11 6.38 28.48
N MET A 492 -3.10 6.76 29.27
CA MET A 492 -2.12 7.78 28.91
C MET A 492 -1.40 7.54 27.57
N PRO A 493 -1.01 6.31 27.18
CA PRO A 493 -0.41 6.10 25.87
C PRO A 493 -1.32 6.46 24.70
N ILE A 494 -2.63 6.19 24.82
CA ILE A 494 -3.62 6.57 23.82
C ILE A 494 -3.86 8.07 23.84
N ILE A 495 -3.94 8.71 25.02
CA ILE A 495 -4.09 10.16 25.11
C ILE A 495 -2.87 10.87 24.49
N LEU A 496 -1.65 10.43 24.80
CA LEU A 496 -0.42 11.01 24.24
C LEU A 496 -0.33 10.83 22.72
N LEU A 497 -0.83 9.72 22.20
CA LEU A 497 -0.90 9.48 20.77
C LEU A 497 -1.98 10.36 20.12
N LEU A 498 -3.19 10.36 20.65
CA LEU A 498 -4.36 10.99 20.05
C LEU A 498 -4.35 12.50 20.18
N PHE A 499 -3.94 13.04 21.33
CA PHE A 499 -4.11 14.46 21.63
C PHE A 499 -3.45 15.37 20.57
N PRO A 500 -2.19 15.19 20.17
CA PRO A 500 -1.66 16.01 19.08
C PRO A 500 -2.32 15.69 17.74
N LEU A 501 -2.64 14.42 17.46
CA LEU A 501 -3.01 13.97 16.12
C LEU A 501 -4.49 14.15 15.78
N ALA A 502 -5.39 14.17 16.76
CA ALA A 502 -6.83 14.31 16.57
C ALA A 502 -7.25 15.72 16.13
N PHE A 503 -6.39 16.72 16.33
CA PHE A 503 -6.64 18.09 15.92
C PHE A 503 -5.87 18.50 14.66
N ASN A 504 -5.09 17.60 14.05
CA ASN A 504 -4.43 17.91 12.78
C ASN A 504 -5.51 18.17 11.72
N LYS A 505 -5.51 19.36 11.10
CA LYS A 505 -6.47 19.78 10.07
C LYS A 505 -6.70 18.72 8.98
N TYR A 506 -5.65 18.03 8.53
CA TYR A 506 -5.70 17.05 7.44
C TYR A 506 -6.04 15.61 7.89
N GLY A 507 -6.24 15.38 9.20
CA GLY A 507 -6.55 14.07 9.76
C GLY A 507 -8.02 13.95 10.17
N VAL A 508 -8.23 13.60 11.44
CA VAL A 508 -9.55 13.41 12.08
C VAL A 508 -10.59 14.50 11.74
N PRO A 509 -10.33 15.82 11.87
CA PRO A 509 -11.35 16.83 11.61
C PRO A 509 -11.94 16.73 10.20
N THR A 510 -11.09 16.51 9.19
CA THR A 510 -11.53 16.38 7.79
C THR A 510 -12.30 15.08 7.56
N ILE A 511 -11.80 13.96 8.10
CA ILE A 511 -12.44 12.65 7.98
C ILE A 511 -13.84 12.65 8.60
N ILE A 512 -13.97 13.13 9.84
CA ILE A 512 -15.25 13.14 10.56
C ILE A 512 -16.24 14.11 9.90
N ASN A 513 -15.78 15.28 9.47
CA ASN A 513 -16.62 16.23 8.75
C ASN A 513 -17.13 15.65 7.42
N ASN A 514 -16.29 14.91 6.71
CA ASN A 514 -16.67 14.27 5.46
C ASN A 514 -17.66 13.11 5.68
N GLN A 515 -17.47 12.28 6.70
CA GLN A 515 -18.45 11.26 7.10
C GLN A 515 -19.80 11.89 7.46
N TYR A 516 -19.79 12.99 8.24
CA TYR A 516 -21.00 13.73 8.58
C TYR A 516 -21.70 14.29 7.34
N ARG A 517 -20.95 14.92 6.42
CA ARG A 517 -21.49 15.42 5.15
C ARG A 517 -22.08 14.30 4.30
N PHE A 518 -21.42 13.14 4.24
CA PHE A 518 -21.89 11.99 3.49
C PHE A 518 -23.25 11.49 4.02
N LEU A 519 -23.40 11.40 5.34
CA LEU A 519 -24.65 11.05 6.01
C LEU A 519 -25.74 12.12 5.82
N ALA A 520 -25.44 13.38 6.14
CA ALA A 520 -26.42 14.48 6.12
C ALA A 520 -26.98 14.76 4.71
N SER A 521 -26.20 14.51 3.66
CA SER A 521 -26.61 14.78 2.27
C SER A 521 -27.38 13.62 1.62
N ASN A 522 -27.55 12.49 2.31
CA ASN A 522 -27.99 11.22 1.73
C ASN A 522 -27.16 10.85 0.48
N SER A 523 -25.84 11.09 0.53
CA SER A 523 -24.94 10.88 -0.62
C SER A 523 -24.98 9.42 -1.09
N ALA A 524 -25.13 8.45 -0.19
CA ALA A 524 -25.20 7.02 -0.52
C ALA A 524 -26.22 6.69 -1.63
N PHE A 525 -27.37 7.37 -1.64
CA PHE A 525 -28.45 7.18 -2.62
C PHE A 525 -28.32 8.07 -3.87
N LYS A 526 -27.27 8.90 -3.94
CA LYS A 526 -27.03 9.88 -5.02
C LYS A 526 -25.72 9.63 -5.76
N ALA A 527 -25.07 8.48 -5.56
CA ALA A 527 -23.74 8.17 -6.11
C ALA A 527 -23.65 8.42 -7.63
N ARG A 528 -24.61 7.89 -8.40
CA ARG A 528 -24.71 8.09 -9.85
C ARG A 528 -24.84 9.57 -10.24
N LYS A 529 -25.75 10.30 -9.57
CA LYS A 529 -25.95 11.75 -9.81
C LYS A 529 -24.71 12.59 -9.47
N ILE A 530 -23.92 12.18 -8.48
CA ILE A 530 -22.75 12.94 -8.00
C ILE A 530 -21.52 12.69 -8.88
N ASN A 531 -21.36 11.45 -9.34
CA ASN A 531 -20.19 10.99 -10.09
C ASN A 531 -20.39 11.02 -11.62
N THR A 532 -21.57 11.36 -12.13
CA THR A 532 -21.85 11.36 -13.58
C THR A 532 -22.82 12.46 -13.98
N ASP A 533 -22.59 13.07 -15.15
CA ASP A 533 -23.56 13.96 -15.79
C ASP A 533 -24.55 13.13 -16.64
N VAL A 534 -25.67 12.73 -16.02
CA VAL A 534 -26.69 11.88 -16.67
C VAL A 534 -27.29 12.56 -17.91
N LYS A 535 -27.38 13.90 -17.94
CA LYS A 535 -27.89 14.62 -19.11
C LYS A 535 -26.92 14.48 -20.29
N GLN A 536 -25.62 14.64 -20.01
CA GLN A 536 -24.57 14.42 -21.00
C GLN A 536 -24.60 12.98 -21.54
N ILE A 537 -24.68 11.97 -20.66
CA ILE A 537 -24.76 10.56 -21.07
C ILE A 537 -25.98 10.32 -21.97
N ASN A 538 -27.17 10.80 -21.58
CA ASN A 538 -28.37 10.61 -22.38
C ASN A 538 -28.29 11.34 -23.74
N HIS A 539 -27.64 12.50 -23.79
CA HIS A 539 -27.39 13.21 -25.05
C HIS A 539 -26.44 12.40 -25.94
N LEU A 540 -25.32 11.94 -25.40
CA LEU A 540 -24.37 11.09 -26.11
C LEU A 540 -25.01 9.79 -26.60
N LYS A 541 -25.87 9.14 -25.81
CA LYS A 541 -26.62 7.94 -26.26
C LYS A 541 -27.44 8.21 -27.52
N LYS A 542 -28.10 9.36 -27.60
CA LYS A 542 -28.90 9.76 -28.78
C LYS A 542 -28.03 10.05 -30.01
N ILE A 543 -26.90 10.72 -29.81
CA ILE A 543 -25.96 11.06 -30.90
C ILE A 543 -25.23 9.83 -31.42
N LEU A 544 -24.83 8.93 -30.52
CA LEU A 544 -24.00 7.79 -30.86
C LEU A 544 -24.83 6.66 -31.46
N ALA A 545 -26.10 6.47 -31.10
CA ALA A 545 -27.10 5.64 -31.81
C ALA A 545 -26.52 4.39 -32.54
N ALA A 546 -25.79 3.52 -31.81
CA ALA A 546 -25.09 2.31 -32.28
C ALA A 546 -23.74 2.48 -33.03
N LYS A 547 -23.01 3.58 -32.82
CA LYS A 547 -21.63 3.75 -33.31
C LYS A 547 -20.62 3.04 -32.41
N ASP A 548 -19.90 2.08 -32.98
CA ASP A 548 -18.89 1.27 -32.27
C ASP A 548 -17.48 1.89 -32.26
N LYS A 549 -17.26 2.93 -33.08
CA LYS A 549 -15.96 3.60 -33.23
C LYS A 549 -15.92 4.91 -32.44
N VAL A 550 -15.76 4.80 -31.13
CA VAL A 550 -15.72 5.96 -30.23
C VAL A 550 -14.49 5.90 -29.35
N ILE A 551 -13.79 7.02 -29.22
CA ILE A 551 -12.74 7.24 -28.23
C ILE A 551 -13.17 8.39 -27.34
N ILE A 552 -13.28 8.11 -26.04
CA ILE A 552 -13.60 9.11 -25.04
C ILE A 552 -12.30 9.56 -24.37
N TYR A 553 -11.99 10.85 -24.47
CA TYR A 553 -10.76 11.44 -23.97
C TYR A 553 -10.99 12.11 -22.61
N GLY A 554 -10.13 11.81 -21.63
CA GLY A 554 -10.05 12.54 -20.36
C GLY A 554 -10.00 11.60 -19.16
N ALA A 555 -9.66 12.16 -17.99
CA ALA A 555 -9.65 11.42 -16.74
C ALA A 555 -11.08 11.06 -16.28
N GLY A 556 -11.27 9.83 -15.82
CA GLY A 556 -12.58 9.30 -15.41
C GLY A 556 -13.45 8.83 -16.58
N SER A 557 -12.87 8.65 -17.77
CA SER A 557 -13.58 8.28 -19.00
C SER A 557 -14.30 6.94 -18.88
N TYR A 558 -13.80 6.03 -18.03
CA TYR A 558 -14.39 4.71 -17.79
C TYR A 558 -15.90 4.78 -17.49
N ILE A 559 -16.37 5.79 -16.75
CA ILE A 559 -17.80 5.96 -16.44
C ILE A 559 -18.63 6.03 -17.71
N GLN A 560 -18.15 6.78 -18.71
CA GLN A 560 -18.87 7.00 -19.94
C GLN A 560 -18.88 5.71 -20.76
N TYR A 561 -17.79 4.93 -20.76
CA TYR A 561 -17.78 3.61 -21.39
C TYR A 561 -18.77 2.64 -20.73
N PHE A 562 -18.83 2.58 -19.38
CA PHE A 562 -19.82 1.77 -18.65
C PHE A 562 -21.26 2.20 -18.94
N GLU A 563 -21.54 3.50 -18.88
CA GLU A 563 -22.91 4.01 -19.06
C GLU A 563 -23.40 3.93 -20.51
N LEU A 564 -22.50 4.12 -21.48
CA LEU A 564 -22.82 4.04 -22.90
C LEU A 564 -22.77 2.61 -23.45
N ASP A 565 -22.30 1.65 -22.67
CA ASP A 565 -22.06 0.26 -23.10
C ASP A 565 -21.15 0.19 -24.33
N ILE A 566 -20.03 0.92 -24.28
CA ILE A 566 -19.07 1.03 -25.37
C ILE A 566 -17.76 0.36 -24.95
N ALA A 567 -17.25 -0.51 -25.81
CA ALA A 567 -15.92 -1.07 -25.68
C ALA A 567 -14.86 -0.01 -26.05
N PRO A 568 -13.90 0.32 -25.17
CA PRO A 568 -12.76 1.13 -25.57
C PRO A 568 -11.94 0.38 -26.63
N ILE A 569 -11.42 1.11 -27.62
CA ILE A 569 -10.64 0.53 -28.73
C ILE A 569 -9.42 -0.26 -28.25
N ASP A 570 -8.80 0.23 -27.17
CA ASP A 570 -7.75 -0.44 -26.44
C ASP A 570 -8.07 -0.35 -24.96
N TYR A 571 -8.03 -1.48 -24.25
CA TYR A 571 -8.12 -1.54 -22.77
C TYR A 571 -6.81 -1.08 -22.10
N PHE A 572 -6.05 -0.28 -22.85
CA PHE A 572 -4.82 0.37 -22.51
C PHE A 572 -4.97 1.90 -22.40
N LEU A 573 -6.16 2.44 -22.69
CA LEU A 573 -6.41 3.88 -22.69
C LEU A 573 -6.39 4.46 -21.27
N PHE A 574 -5.19 4.88 -20.84
CA PHE A 574 -5.05 6.11 -20.08
C PHE A 574 -4.47 7.17 -21.01
N THR A 575 -5.11 8.34 -21.09
CA THR A 575 -4.68 9.46 -21.94
C THR A 575 -3.21 9.80 -21.70
N SER A 576 -2.33 9.38 -22.63
CA SER A 576 -0.92 9.75 -22.81
C SER A 576 0.20 9.24 -21.90
N ASN A 577 -0.03 8.33 -20.95
CA ASN A 577 1.09 7.78 -20.15
C ASN A 577 2.04 6.87 -20.95
N ALA A 578 1.59 6.43 -22.12
CA ALA A 578 2.26 5.44 -22.96
C ALA A 578 3.03 6.03 -24.14
N TYR A 579 2.70 7.27 -24.48
CA TYR A 579 3.13 7.91 -25.71
C TYR A 579 3.76 9.24 -25.32
N ASN A 580 4.79 9.63 -26.07
CA ASN A 580 5.15 11.05 -26.03
C ASN A 580 4.01 11.89 -26.60
N ALA A 581 4.01 13.19 -26.30
CA ALA A 581 2.95 14.08 -26.73
C ALA A 581 2.70 14.04 -28.24
N LYS A 582 3.76 13.89 -29.04
CA LYS A 582 3.68 13.82 -30.51
C LYS A 582 3.07 12.51 -31.00
N GLU A 583 3.50 11.37 -30.49
CA GLU A 583 2.98 10.04 -30.80
C GLU A 583 1.51 9.93 -30.40
N TYR A 584 1.14 10.54 -29.26
CA TYR A 584 -0.25 10.51 -28.83
C TYR A 584 -1.15 11.35 -29.73
N LYS A 585 -0.72 12.56 -30.13
CA LYS A 585 -1.42 13.36 -31.14
C LYS A 585 -1.58 12.61 -32.45
N LEU A 586 -0.50 11.97 -32.92
CA LEU A 586 -0.53 11.17 -34.14
C LEU A 586 -1.50 9.99 -34.03
N PHE A 587 -1.50 9.27 -32.90
CA PHE A 587 -2.46 8.20 -32.64
C PHE A 587 -3.91 8.71 -32.74
N LEU A 588 -4.25 9.79 -32.02
CA LEU A 588 -5.61 10.34 -32.04
C LEU A 588 -6.01 10.81 -33.44
N LYS A 589 -5.09 11.45 -34.17
CA LYS A 589 -5.28 11.85 -35.57
C LYS A 589 -5.62 10.63 -36.45
N LEU A 590 -4.78 9.60 -36.41
CA LEU A 590 -4.97 8.38 -37.21
C LEU A 590 -6.32 7.72 -36.90
N LYS A 591 -6.76 7.72 -35.63
CA LYS A 591 -8.07 7.18 -35.25
C LYS A 591 -9.23 7.97 -35.84
N VAL A 592 -9.16 9.29 -35.84
CA VAL A 592 -10.18 10.10 -36.52
C VAL A 592 -10.18 9.81 -38.04
N GLU A 593 -9.00 9.65 -38.65
CA GLU A 593 -8.83 9.26 -40.06
C GLU A 593 -9.32 7.83 -40.37
N GLU A 594 -9.36 6.92 -39.39
CA GLU A 594 -9.98 5.60 -39.45
C GLU A 594 -11.52 5.61 -39.22
N GLY A 595 -12.08 6.80 -38.99
CA GLY A 595 -13.51 7.02 -38.78
C GLY A 595 -13.99 6.97 -37.33
N PHE A 596 -13.08 7.05 -36.35
CA PHE A 596 -13.47 7.18 -34.95
C PHE A 596 -14.01 8.57 -34.64
N LEU A 597 -15.02 8.59 -33.77
CA LEU A 597 -15.44 9.80 -33.07
C LEU A 597 -14.57 9.99 -31.84
N LEU A 598 -13.91 11.13 -31.75
CA LEU A 598 -13.16 11.48 -30.55
C LEU A 598 -13.99 12.44 -29.71
N ILE A 599 -14.40 12.01 -28.52
CA ILE A 599 -15.27 12.76 -27.62
C ILE A 599 -14.47 13.38 -26.49
N PHE A 600 -14.63 14.69 -26.32
CA PHE A 600 -14.06 15.42 -25.20
C PHE A 600 -15.16 15.97 -24.29
N PRO A 601 -15.33 15.42 -23.08
CA PRO A 601 -16.26 15.96 -22.11
C PRO A 601 -15.74 17.29 -21.54
N LYS A 602 -16.50 18.37 -21.76
CA LYS A 602 -16.26 19.70 -21.17
C LYS A 602 -16.81 19.81 -19.76
N SER A 603 -17.81 19.00 -19.39
CA SER A 603 -18.41 18.99 -18.06
C SER A 603 -17.73 18.02 -17.08
N LYS A 604 -18.15 18.08 -15.81
CA LYS A 604 -17.60 17.32 -14.68
C LYS A 604 -17.46 15.82 -14.98
N VAL A 605 -16.23 15.39 -15.29
CA VAL A 605 -15.86 13.98 -15.50
C VAL A 605 -15.43 13.30 -14.19
N THR A 606 -15.07 14.09 -13.16
CA THR A 606 -14.63 13.58 -11.86
C THR A 606 -15.13 14.43 -10.69
N PRO A 607 -15.18 13.91 -9.44
CA PRO A 607 -15.46 14.68 -8.24
C PRO A 607 -14.39 15.74 -7.93
N TRP A 608 -13.25 15.76 -8.65
CA TRP A 608 -12.16 16.74 -8.50
C TRP A 608 -12.14 17.85 -9.57
N GLY A 609 -13.22 17.99 -10.35
CA GLY A 609 -13.45 19.15 -11.20
C GLY A 609 -13.39 18.88 -12.70
N TYR A 610 -13.61 19.96 -13.46
CA TYR A 610 -13.46 20.06 -14.91
C TYR A 610 -12.08 19.55 -15.37
N PRO A 611 -11.93 19.12 -16.64
CA PRO A 611 -10.61 18.80 -17.18
C PRO A 611 -9.63 19.95 -16.86
N ARG A 612 -8.37 19.64 -16.51
CA ARG A 612 -7.42 20.73 -16.26
C ARG A 612 -7.17 21.52 -17.54
N LYS A 613 -6.74 22.77 -17.43
CA LYS A 613 -6.48 23.66 -18.58
C LYS A 613 -5.61 22.98 -19.64
N GLU A 614 -4.63 22.19 -19.20
CA GLU A 614 -3.70 21.42 -20.03
C GLU A 614 -4.40 20.38 -20.92
N TYR A 615 -5.53 19.81 -20.48
CA TYR A 615 -6.34 18.90 -21.31
C TYR A 615 -7.02 19.66 -22.45
N PHE A 616 -7.53 20.86 -22.17
CA PHE A 616 -8.13 21.74 -23.17
C PHE A 616 -7.09 22.29 -24.16
N GLU A 617 -5.90 22.65 -23.67
CA GLU A 617 -4.78 23.09 -24.52
C GLU A 617 -4.34 21.96 -25.45
N PHE A 618 -4.19 20.74 -24.94
CA PHE A 618 -3.87 19.58 -25.76
C PHE A 618 -4.98 19.28 -26.79
N TRP A 619 -6.25 19.30 -26.36
CA TRP A 619 -7.42 19.14 -27.22
C TRP A 619 -7.43 20.14 -28.38
N SER A 620 -7.28 21.43 -28.07
CA SER A 620 -7.26 22.51 -29.06
C SER A 620 -6.12 22.33 -30.05
N SER A 621 -4.95 21.91 -29.56
CA SER A 621 -3.79 21.71 -30.43
C SER A 621 -3.97 20.58 -31.45
N ILE A 622 -4.83 19.58 -31.19
CA ILE A 622 -5.14 18.52 -32.19
C ILE A 622 -5.92 19.12 -33.36
N LEU A 623 -6.85 20.05 -33.09
CA LEU A 623 -7.64 20.73 -34.11
C LEU A 623 -6.77 21.68 -34.94
N ASP A 624 -5.93 22.48 -34.27
CA ASP A 624 -5.02 23.42 -34.93
C ASP A 624 -4.07 22.68 -35.90
N ASP A 625 -3.58 21.51 -35.48
CA ASP A 625 -2.69 20.65 -36.28
C ASP A 625 -3.41 19.94 -37.44
N ASN A 626 -4.76 19.86 -37.44
CA ASN A 626 -5.54 19.05 -38.38
C ASN A 626 -6.80 19.77 -38.89
N LYS A 627 -6.61 20.75 -39.78
CA LYS A 627 -7.69 21.58 -40.36
C LYS A 627 -8.78 20.82 -41.13
N SER A 628 -8.55 19.55 -41.48
CA SER A 628 -9.56 18.70 -42.14
C SER A 628 -10.62 18.17 -41.17
N PHE A 629 -10.36 18.21 -39.87
CA PHE A 629 -11.28 17.71 -38.86
C PHE A 629 -12.43 18.70 -38.64
N SER A 630 -13.62 18.15 -38.47
CA SER A 630 -14.82 18.89 -38.09
C SER A 630 -15.11 18.68 -36.60
N ILE A 631 -15.75 19.67 -35.99
CA ILE A 631 -16.10 19.64 -34.57
C ILE A 631 -17.60 19.87 -34.40
N PHE A 632 -18.25 18.94 -33.70
CA PHE A 632 -19.57 19.16 -33.13
C PHE A 632 -19.37 19.62 -31.70
N SER A 633 -19.85 20.82 -31.38
CA SER A 633 -19.64 21.45 -30.07
C SER A 633 -20.98 21.62 -29.35
N ASP A 634 -21.04 21.08 -28.13
CA ASP A 634 -22.13 21.26 -27.17
C ASP A 634 -21.57 21.95 -25.90
N ASP A 635 -22.47 22.45 -25.04
CA ASP A 635 -22.12 23.01 -23.72
C ASP A 635 -21.38 21.99 -22.83
N LYS A 636 -21.63 20.69 -23.03
CA LYS A 636 -21.15 19.60 -22.17
C LYS A 636 -20.01 18.80 -22.77
N PHE A 637 -19.82 18.80 -24.08
CA PHE A 637 -18.78 18.04 -24.75
C PHE A 637 -18.47 18.59 -26.15
N ASP A 638 -17.32 18.20 -26.69
CA ASP A 638 -16.99 18.27 -28.11
C ASP A 638 -16.89 16.86 -28.70
N ILE A 639 -17.17 16.76 -30.00
CA ILE A 639 -16.89 15.58 -30.81
C ILE A 639 -16.05 16.01 -32.01
N ILE A 640 -14.85 15.45 -32.13
CA ILE A 640 -14.01 15.57 -33.33
C ILE A 640 -14.31 14.38 -34.24
N TYR A 641 -14.49 14.69 -35.53
CA TYR A 641 -14.80 13.71 -36.56
C TYR A 641 -14.35 14.19 -37.95
N LEU A 642 -14.44 13.31 -38.93
CA LEU A 642 -14.32 13.67 -40.35
C LEU A 642 -15.69 13.56 -41.03
N ASN A 643 -16.07 14.60 -41.79
CA ASN A 643 -17.34 14.65 -42.52
C ASN A 643 -17.52 13.47 -43.50
N GLN A 644 -16.43 12.87 -43.96
CA GLN A 644 -16.49 11.70 -44.85
C GLN A 644 -17.10 10.46 -44.17
N PHE A 645 -17.03 10.37 -42.83
CA PHE A 645 -17.53 9.23 -42.06
C PHE A 645 -18.79 9.55 -41.26
N HIS A 646 -18.97 10.80 -40.84
CA HIS A 646 -20.08 11.21 -39.98
C HIS A 646 -20.63 12.56 -40.42
N ASN A 647 -21.96 12.70 -40.45
CA ASN A 647 -22.64 13.98 -40.52
C ASN A 647 -23.44 14.15 -39.22
N PHE A 648 -23.28 15.29 -38.56
CA PHE A 648 -23.95 15.66 -37.30
C PHE A 648 -24.86 16.86 -37.49
#